data_AF-A0A1V1NWU9-F1
#
_entry.id   AF-A0A1V1NWU9-F1
#
_cell.length_a   1.000
_cell.length_b   1.000
_cell.length_c   1.000
_cell.angle_alpha   90.00
_cell.angle_beta   90.00
_cell.angle_gamma   90.00
#
_symmetry.space_group_name_H-M   'P 1'
#
loop_
_entity.id
_entity.type
_entity.pdbx_description
1 polymer ?
#
loop_
_entity_poly.entity_id
_entity_poly.type
_entity_poly.pdbx_seq_one_letter_code
_entity_poly.pdbx_strand_id
1 'polypeptide(L)'
;MDGIATLTIIATDAEGLTSAKSLTVTVTPVNDTPVISSDVTFTMNEDATSILTLTATDAESADCSMDITFASSNTNLLPVENIVYTCASGVYHISIMPESNQSGNTALTITITDSGNLTATQSIALTVLNVNDPPQMGRIADQTTLEDIATSVISFTVTDNETAGCSMTLSMTSSDPTLVPDEYLLSMCSGNEYSIVATPAMDQYGMATISVTITDGGGIAASTSFDLTVTDVDDSQYIWANHQAAKSVLGQSDFASISSGTTAILMNDPSNVAVDPTTGKIFVCDGLNHRILRFSGADALLNGAAAEAVLGQTDFFSGTANRGSSAAANTLHTPGTVFVDTFGRLWVGDQTNHRVLRFDNASEKANGADADGVLGQPDFTTSSAGTTQNKMNRANGVWVDAAGTLWVAEWANHRVLRFDHATEKSNGANADGILGNTIYTTSAPGSTQDKFSYPVAVSGDNNGTLYVSDSGNNRVLRFDNAASKTNGANADSVLGQPSFTATDANTSVDGLSGPRSTAVDHAGHLYIADSVNSRVVIHINVSNKTDGAAADYVLGQPDFTSNTQNYGGISARSLKIMHYIFFDNQTNNLWVPDYSNDRVLRYSMMTKTPPEIALIPNISIDEDAVSNSLSFTVTDINEQPLTITYNSSDISLISPTSITFAGTQVSTDGTAYTVTATAVPSNVTLI
;
A
#
# COMPACT_ATOMS: atom_id res chain seq x y z
N MET A 1 -80.28 -15.91 -24.75
CA MET A 1 -80.79 -17.16 -25.32
C MET A 1 -81.33 -16.86 -26.69
N ASP A 2 -80.50 -17.14 -27.68
CA ASP A 2 -80.82 -17.21 -29.09
C ASP A 2 -81.68 -18.45 -29.37
N GLY A 3 -82.31 -18.47 -30.54
CA GLY A 3 -83.11 -19.61 -30.98
C GLY A 3 -84.43 -19.23 -31.63
N ILE A 4 -85.16 -20.28 -32.02
CA ILE A 4 -86.45 -20.15 -32.68
C ILE A 4 -87.53 -20.55 -31.66
N ALA A 5 -88.32 -19.58 -31.22
CA ALA A 5 -89.47 -19.81 -30.37
C ALA A 5 -90.74 -19.82 -31.22
N THR A 6 -91.57 -20.85 -31.08
CA THR A 6 -92.88 -20.90 -31.74
C THR A 6 -93.94 -20.44 -30.75
N LEU A 7 -94.53 -19.27 -31.00
CA LEU A 7 -95.61 -18.74 -30.20
C LEU A 7 -96.94 -19.19 -30.80
N THR A 8 -97.69 -20.02 -30.09
CA THR A 8 -99.01 -20.48 -30.54
C THR A 8 -100.09 -19.65 -29.85
N ILE A 9 -100.77 -18.80 -30.62
CA ILE A 9 -101.89 -18.00 -30.14
C ILE A 9 -103.16 -18.82 -30.36
N ILE A 10 -103.88 -19.12 -29.28
CA ILE A 10 -105.14 -19.85 -29.31
C ILE A 10 -106.24 -18.88 -28.94
N ALA A 11 -107.17 -18.64 -29.87
CA ALA A 11 -108.40 -17.92 -29.60
C ALA A 11 -109.51 -18.95 -29.35
N THR A 12 -110.18 -18.83 -28.20
CA THR A 12 -111.28 -19.71 -27.80
C THR A 12 -112.55 -18.89 -27.65
N ASP A 13 -113.65 -19.31 -28.27
CA ASP A 13 -114.94 -18.66 -28.06
C ASP A 13 -115.62 -19.12 -26.76
N ALA A 14 -116.73 -18.46 -26.41
CA ALA A 14 -117.46 -18.74 -25.17
C ALA A 14 -118.09 -20.15 -25.11
N GLU A 15 -118.16 -20.84 -26.24
CA GLU A 15 -118.69 -22.20 -26.39
C GLU A 15 -117.57 -23.26 -26.38
N GLY A 16 -116.31 -22.83 -26.29
CA GLY A 16 -115.14 -23.69 -26.13
C GLY A 16 -114.48 -24.15 -27.43
N LEU A 17 -114.89 -23.62 -28.60
CA LEU A 17 -114.24 -23.91 -29.87
C LEU A 17 -112.97 -23.06 -30.01
N THR A 18 -111.87 -23.68 -30.47
CA THR A 18 -110.57 -23.02 -30.55
C THR A 18 -110.05 -22.89 -31.98
N SER A 19 -109.40 -21.75 -32.25
CA SER A 19 -108.58 -21.54 -33.44
C SER A 19 -107.17 -21.19 -33.00
N ALA A 20 -106.18 -21.93 -33.50
CA ALA A 20 -104.78 -21.70 -33.17
C ALA A 20 -104.03 -21.22 -34.42
N LYS A 21 -103.17 -20.21 -34.24
CA LYS A 21 -102.20 -19.80 -35.25
C LYS A 21 -100.84 -19.63 -34.59
N SER A 22 -99.82 -20.22 -35.20
CA SER A 22 -98.45 -20.13 -34.70
C SER A 22 -97.65 -19.12 -35.51
N LEU A 23 -96.83 -18.35 -34.80
CA LEU A 23 -95.80 -17.49 -35.36
C LEU A 23 -94.44 -17.98 -34.86
N THR A 24 -93.49 -18.12 -35.76
CA THR A 24 -92.08 -18.29 -35.42
C THR A 24 -91.46 -16.93 -35.11
N VAL A 25 -90.98 -16.76 -33.88
CA VAL A 25 -90.13 -15.64 -33.49
C VAL A 25 -88.69 -16.13 -33.57
N THR A 26 -87.93 -15.53 -34.49
CA THR A 26 -86.49 -15.79 -34.63
C THR A 26 -85.73 -14.69 -33.90
N VAL A 27 -84.98 -15.07 -32.88
CA VAL A 27 -84.01 -14.18 -32.24
C VAL A 27 -82.65 -14.44 -32.89
N THR A 28 -82.15 -13.48 -33.67
CA THR A 28 -80.82 -13.58 -34.28
C THR A 28 -79.75 -13.20 -33.26
N PRO A 29 -78.67 -13.97 -33.11
CA PRO A 29 -77.58 -13.60 -32.21
C PRO A 29 -76.96 -12.28 -32.68
N VAL A 30 -76.61 -11.44 -31.72
CA VAL A 30 -75.75 -10.26 -31.90
C VAL A 30 -74.44 -10.66 -31.26
N ASN A 31 -73.32 -10.49 -31.96
CA ASN A 31 -72.01 -10.81 -31.42
C ASN A 31 -71.73 -9.93 -30.19
N ASP A 32 -71.53 -10.56 -29.03
CA ASP A 32 -71.18 -9.87 -27.79
C ASP A 32 -69.65 -9.71 -27.68
N THR A 33 -69.17 -8.82 -26.82
CA THR A 33 -67.72 -8.71 -26.54
C THR A 33 -67.30 -9.80 -25.55
N PRO A 34 -66.09 -10.38 -25.67
CA PRO A 34 -65.55 -11.29 -24.66
C PRO A 34 -65.52 -10.68 -23.25
N VAL A 35 -65.56 -11.51 -22.23
CA VAL A 35 -65.38 -11.11 -20.82
C VAL A 35 -64.13 -11.77 -20.27
N ILE A 36 -63.16 -10.97 -19.84
CA ILE A 36 -61.91 -11.43 -19.20
C ILE A 36 -62.09 -11.43 -17.69
N SER A 37 -61.65 -12.51 -17.03
CA SER A 37 -61.54 -12.61 -15.58
C SER A 37 -60.12 -13.03 -15.21
N SER A 38 -59.36 -12.13 -14.59
CA SER A 38 -58.01 -12.37 -14.09
C SER A 38 -57.74 -11.51 -12.85
N ASP A 39 -56.65 -11.82 -12.15
CA ASP A 39 -56.07 -10.86 -11.21
C ASP A 39 -55.52 -9.64 -11.97
N VAL A 40 -55.54 -8.48 -11.31
CA VAL A 40 -55.06 -7.20 -11.88
C VAL A 40 -53.58 -6.93 -11.58
N THR A 41 -52.95 -7.78 -10.76
CA THR A 41 -51.54 -7.70 -10.38
C THR A 41 -50.89 -9.07 -10.47
N PHE A 42 -49.65 -9.14 -10.94
CA PHE A 42 -48.84 -10.35 -10.95
C PHE A 42 -47.41 -10.01 -10.51
N THR A 43 -46.84 -10.86 -9.66
CA THR A 43 -45.46 -10.71 -9.18
C THR A 43 -44.69 -11.97 -9.51
N MET A 44 -43.49 -11.80 -10.04
CA MET A 44 -42.59 -12.89 -10.37
C MET A 44 -41.14 -12.48 -10.13
N ASN A 45 -40.24 -13.46 -10.07
CA ASN A 45 -38.81 -13.21 -10.05
C ASN A 45 -38.29 -13.07 -11.49
N GLU A 46 -37.20 -12.31 -11.66
CA GLU A 46 -36.41 -12.38 -12.89
C GLU A 46 -35.74 -13.76 -13.05
N ASP A 47 -35.20 -14.01 -14.26
CA ASP A 47 -34.51 -15.23 -14.67
C ASP A 47 -35.29 -16.55 -14.48
N ALA A 48 -36.59 -16.44 -14.21
CA ALA A 48 -37.49 -17.55 -13.99
C ALA A 48 -38.77 -17.40 -14.80
N THR A 49 -39.16 -18.48 -15.47
CA THR A 49 -40.47 -18.54 -16.12
C THR A 49 -41.56 -18.65 -15.06
N SER A 50 -42.58 -17.80 -15.16
CA SER A 50 -43.77 -17.89 -14.31
C SER A 50 -45.04 -18.02 -15.16
N ILE A 51 -46.06 -18.64 -14.58
CA ILE A 51 -47.34 -18.90 -15.25
C ILE A 51 -48.41 -17.99 -14.66
N LEU A 52 -48.98 -17.13 -15.50
CA LEU A 52 -50.19 -16.34 -15.22
C LEU A 52 -51.40 -17.08 -15.80
N THR A 53 -52.47 -17.21 -15.02
CA THR A 53 -53.73 -17.78 -15.49
C THR A 53 -54.83 -16.74 -15.58
N LEU A 54 -55.65 -16.83 -16.62
CA LEU A 54 -56.89 -16.06 -16.74
C LEU A 54 -57.97 -16.88 -17.44
N THR A 55 -59.23 -16.50 -17.22
CA THR A 55 -60.36 -17.06 -17.96
C THR A 55 -60.95 -16.00 -18.89
N ALA A 56 -61.44 -16.45 -20.04
CA ALA A 56 -62.20 -15.61 -20.95
C ALA A 56 -63.41 -16.38 -21.46
N THR A 57 -64.57 -15.74 -21.40
CA THR A 57 -65.84 -16.32 -21.82
C THR A 57 -66.51 -15.40 -22.83
N ASP A 58 -67.15 -15.99 -23.83
CA ASP A 58 -67.93 -15.30 -24.85
C ASP A 58 -69.17 -16.16 -25.13
N ALA A 59 -70.31 -15.53 -25.39
CA ALA A 59 -71.57 -16.25 -25.55
C ALA A 59 -71.63 -16.99 -26.90
N GLU A 60 -70.93 -16.48 -27.92
CA GLU A 60 -70.97 -16.98 -29.30
C GLU A 60 -69.71 -17.75 -29.71
N SER A 61 -68.59 -17.58 -29.00
CA SER A 61 -67.31 -18.24 -29.28
C SER A 61 -67.05 -19.41 -28.32
N ALA A 62 -66.62 -20.54 -28.85
CA ALA A 62 -66.28 -21.72 -28.04
C ALA A 62 -65.02 -21.47 -27.18
N ASP A 63 -64.91 -22.19 -26.06
CA ASP A 63 -63.71 -22.18 -25.23
C ASP A 63 -62.45 -22.44 -26.06
N CYS A 64 -61.40 -21.65 -25.81
CA CYS A 64 -60.10 -21.75 -26.51
C CYS A 64 -60.16 -21.53 -28.04
N SER A 65 -61.21 -20.90 -28.55
CA SER A 65 -61.32 -20.49 -29.98
C SER A 65 -61.09 -19.00 -30.24
N MET A 66 -60.87 -18.20 -29.19
CA MET A 66 -60.59 -16.76 -29.29
C MET A 66 -59.10 -16.52 -29.54
N ASP A 67 -58.80 -15.48 -30.32
CA ASP A 67 -57.44 -15.04 -30.55
C ASP A 67 -56.95 -14.17 -29.38
N ILE A 68 -55.70 -14.36 -28.96
CA ILE A 68 -55.07 -13.58 -27.89
C ILE A 68 -53.84 -12.86 -28.43
N THR A 69 -53.68 -11.60 -28.04
CA THR A 69 -52.50 -10.80 -28.34
C THR A 69 -52.01 -10.10 -27.08
N PHE A 70 -50.70 -9.85 -27.04
CA PHE A 70 -50.01 -9.25 -25.90
C PHE A 70 -49.37 -7.92 -26.31
N ALA A 71 -49.30 -6.98 -25.36
CA ALA A 71 -48.47 -5.80 -25.46
C ALA A 71 -47.87 -5.48 -24.08
N SER A 72 -46.56 -5.23 -24.03
CA SER A 72 -45.86 -4.80 -22.82
C SER A 72 -45.60 -3.29 -22.88
N SER A 73 -45.83 -2.59 -21.76
CA SER A 73 -45.46 -1.16 -21.65
C SER A 73 -43.95 -0.92 -21.59
N ASN A 74 -43.17 -1.95 -21.29
CA ASN A 74 -41.71 -1.93 -21.26
C ASN A 74 -41.17 -3.23 -21.88
N THR A 75 -40.89 -3.18 -23.18
CA THR A 75 -40.37 -4.33 -23.93
C THR A 75 -38.92 -4.65 -23.62
N ASN A 76 -38.18 -3.77 -22.94
CA ASN A 76 -36.81 -4.09 -22.49
C ASN A 76 -36.84 -4.98 -21.24
N LEU A 77 -37.89 -4.88 -20.41
CA LEU A 77 -38.10 -5.74 -19.24
C LEU A 77 -38.84 -7.03 -19.62
N LEU A 78 -39.89 -6.90 -20.43
CA LEU A 78 -40.68 -8.03 -20.91
C LEU A 78 -40.98 -7.86 -22.41
N PRO A 79 -40.15 -8.43 -23.29
CA PRO A 79 -40.44 -8.53 -24.71
C PRO A 79 -41.62 -9.45 -24.94
N VAL A 80 -42.41 -9.11 -25.95
CA VAL A 80 -43.65 -9.83 -26.26
C VAL A 80 -43.39 -11.22 -26.83
N GLU A 81 -42.23 -11.42 -27.46
CA GLU A 81 -41.72 -12.69 -27.96
C GLU A 81 -41.42 -13.71 -26.86
N ASN A 82 -41.20 -13.26 -25.62
CA ASN A 82 -40.95 -14.14 -24.47
C ASN A 82 -42.27 -14.57 -23.76
N ILE A 83 -43.42 -14.25 -24.35
CA ILE A 83 -44.74 -14.59 -23.84
C ILE A 83 -45.36 -15.65 -24.73
N VAL A 84 -45.62 -16.83 -24.16
CA VAL A 84 -46.32 -17.92 -24.84
C VAL A 84 -47.54 -18.33 -24.04
N TYR A 85 -48.58 -18.82 -24.71
CA TYR A 85 -49.79 -19.26 -24.01
C TYR A 85 -50.27 -20.62 -24.52
N THR A 86 -50.98 -21.32 -23.64
CA THR A 86 -51.81 -22.47 -23.99
C THR A 86 -53.21 -22.25 -23.44
N CYS A 87 -54.22 -22.88 -24.03
CA CYS A 87 -55.58 -22.83 -23.51
C CYS A 87 -56.13 -24.24 -23.32
N ALA A 88 -56.76 -24.48 -22.17
CA ALA A 88 -57.48 -25.71 -21.88
C ALA A 88 -58.78 -25.37 -21.15
N SER A 89 -59.92 -25.79 -21.71
CA SER A 89 -61.25 -25.62 -21.11
C SER A 89 -61.57 -24.19 -20.66
N GLY A 90 -61.28 -23.19 -21.51
CA GLY A 90 -61.55 -21.78 -21.24
C GLY A 90 -60.55 -21.09 -20.29
N VAL A 91 -59.51 -21.80 -19.85
CA VAL A 91 -58.43 -21.26 -19.01
C VAL A 91 -57.15 -21.08 -19.83
N TYR A 92 -56.71 -19.83 -19.95
CA TYR A 92 -55.47 -19.45 -20.62
C TYR A 92 -54.31 -19.50 -19.62
N HIS A 93 -53.28 -20.26 -19.95
CA HIS A 93 -52.04 -20.39 -19.18
C HIS A 93 -50.94 -19.66 -19.93
N ILE A 94 -50.59 -18.47 -19.46
CA ILE A 94 -49.63 -17.57 -20.08
C ILE A 94 -48.30 -17.74 -19.36
N SER A 95 -47.34 -18.32 -20.07
CA SER A 95 -45.96 -18.47 -19.63
C SER A 95 -45.19 -17.20 -19.99
N ILE A 96 -44.66 -16.54 -18.97
CA ILE A 96 -43.95 -15.26 -19.07
C ILE A 96 -42.52 -15.48 -18.64
N MET A 97 -41.57 -15.02 -19.46
CA MET A 97 -40.15 -14.95 -19.13
C MET A 97 -39.66 -13.50 -19.35
N PRO A 98 -39.29 -12.75 -18.31
CA PRO A 98 -38.66 -11.44 -18.45
C PRO A 98 -37.32 -11.55 -19.21
N GLU A 99 -36.79 -10.43 -19.69
CA GLU A 99 -35.38 -10.39 -20.10
C GLU A 99 -34.46 -10.70 -18.92
N SER A 100 -33.33 -11.32 -19.21
CA SER A 100 -32.39 -11.75 -18.17
C SER A 100 -31.80 -10.55 -17.43
N ASN A 101 -31.68 -10.67 -16.12
CA ASN A 101 -31.16 -9.62 -15.22
C ASN A 101 -31.89 -8.28 -15.40
N GLN A 102 -33.21 -8.33 -15.62
CA GLN A 102 -34.06 -7.15 -15.69
C GLN A 102 -35.20 -7.28 -14.68
N SER A 103 -35.37 -6.23 -13.88
CA SER A 103 -36.46 -6.13 -12.90
C SER A 103 -37.22 -4.80 -12.97
N GLY A 104 -38.27 -4.71 -12.17
CA GLY A 104 -39.09 -3.51 -12.03
C GLY A 104 -40.53 -3.74 -12.44
N ASN A 105 -41.20 -2.68 -12.86
CA ASN A 105 -42.63 -2.71 -13.15
C ASN A 105 -42.91 -2.53 -14.64
N THR A 106 -43.85 -3.31 -15.18
CA THR A 106 -44.44 -3.12 -16.51
C THR A 106 -45.93 -3.45 -16.47
N ALA A 107 -46.71 -2.89 -17.38
CA ALA A 107 -48.08 -3.30 -17.64
C ALA A 107 -48.11 -4.29 -18.81
N LEU A 108 -48.67 -5.48 -18.58
CA LEU A 108 -49.00 -6.44 -19.62
C LEU A 108 -50.46 -6.24 -20.04
N THR A 109 -50.66 -5.76 -21.26
CA THR A 109 -51.97 -5.61 -21.88
C THR A 109 -52.30 -6.87 -22.69
N ILE A 110 -53.38 -7.54 -22.32
CA ILE A 110 -53.88 -8.74 -22.98
C ILE A 110 -55.14 -8.36 -23.72
N THR A 111 -55.18 -8.62 -25.03
CA THR A 111 -56.38 -8.40 -25.85
C THR A 111 -56.88 -9.73 -26.36
N ILE A 112 -58.13 -10.07 -26.03
CA ILE A 112 -58.81 -11.27 -26.49
C ILE A 112 -59.84 -10.84 -27.53
N THR A 113 -59.81 -11.48 -28.70
CA THR A 113 -60.66 -11.21 -29.85
C THR A 113 -61.54 -12.41 -30.11
N ASP A 114 -62.87 -12.22 -30.12
CA ASP A 114 -63.80 -13.28 -30.49
C ASP A 114 -63.76 -13.61 -31.98
N SER A 115 -64.51 -14.63 -32.38
CA SER A 115 -64.65 -15.03 -33.79
C SER A 115 -65.39 -13.99 -34.67
N GLY A 116 -66.10 -13.05 -34.06
CA GLY A 116 -66.78 -11.91 -34.69
C GLY A 116 -65.94 -10.64 -34.82
N ASN A 117 -64.69 -10.65 -34.32
CA ASN A 117 -63.75 -9.52 -34.24
C ASN A 117 -64.10 -8.42 -33.22
N LEU A 118 -64.94 -8.67 -32.20
CA LEU A 118 -65.00 -7.79 -31.04
C LEU A 118 -63.93 -8.18 -30.03
N THR A 119 -63.43 -7.18 -29.31
CA THR A 119 -62.27 -7.36 -28.42
C THR A 119 -62.60 -6.96 -26.98
N ALA A 120 -61.96 -7.66 -26.05
CA ALA A 120 -61.84 -7.25 -24.66
C ALA A 120 -60.37 -7.13 -24.31
N THR A 121 -60.03 -6.10 -23.53
CA THR A 121 -58.65 -5.82 -23.14
C THR A 121 -58.55 -5.74 -21.61
N GLN A 122 -57.54 -6.40 -21.05
CA GLN A 122 -57.19 -6.30 -19.64
C GLN A 122 -55.72 -5.87 -19.53
N SER A 123 -55.46 -4.86 -18.70
CA SER A 123 -54.10 -4.48 -18.31
C SER A 123 -53.79 -5.06 -16.95
N ILE A 124 -52.69 -5.80 -16.85
CA ILE A 124 -52.21 -6.43 -15.61
C ILE A 124 -50.93 -5.71 -15.20
N ALA A 125 -50.88 -5.22 -13.96
CA ALA A 125 -49.66 -4.64 -13.41
C ALA A 125 -48.69 -5.78 -13.03
N LEU A 126 -47.59 -5.90 -13.78
CA LEU A 126 -46.53 -6.88 -13.56
C LEU A 126 -45.40 -6.25 -12.73
N THR A 127 -44.99 -6.95 -11.67
CA THR A 127 -43.78 -6.63 -10.89
C THR A 127 -42.79 -7.77 -11.02
N VAL A 128 -41.64 -7.50 -11.63
CA VAL A 128 -40.50 -8.42 -11.68
C VAL A 128 -39.56 -8.07 -10.54
N LEU A 129 -39.31 -9.02 -9.66
CA LEU A 129 -38.42 -8.89 -8.49
C LEU A 129 -37.00 -9.29 -8.88
N ASN A 130 -36.03 -8.51 -8.40
CA ASN A 130 -34.61 -8.86 -8.50
C ASN A 130 -34.32 -10.20 -7.82
N VAL A 131 -33.44 -10.99 -8.43
CA VAL A 131 -32.76 -12.15 -7.87
C VAL A 131 -31.28 -11.83 -7.87
N ASN A 132 -30.59 -12.06 -6.75
CA ASN A 132 -29.18 -11.72 -6.65
C ASN A 132 -28.32 -12.65 -7.52
N ASP A 133 -27.56 -12.07 -8.44
CA ASP A 133 -26.55 -12.77 -9.25
C ASP A 133 -25.23 -12.91 -8.49
N PRO A 134 -24.36 -13.89 -8.84
CA PRO A 134 -23.00 -13.93 -8.34
C PRO A 134 -22.11 -12.88 -9.02
N PRO A 135 -21.14 -12.31 -8.30
CA PRO A 135 -20.13 -11.45 -8.91
C PRO A 135 -19.27 -12.24 -9.92
N GLN A 136 -18.78 -11.55 -10.94
CA GLN A 136 -17.91 -12.10 -11.98
C GLN A 136 -16.52 -11.48 -11.89
N MET A 137 -15.48 -12.33 -11.89
CA MET A 137 -14.08 -11.91 -11.87
C MET A 137 -13.20 -12.84 -12.72
N GLY A 138 -12.12 -12.28 -13.28
CA GLY A 138 -11.14 -13.02 -14.07
C GLY A 138 -10.17 -13.84 -13.22
N ARG A 139 -9.41 -14.73 -13.87
CA ARG A 139 -8.28 -15.43 -13.24
C ARG A 139 -7.15 -14.44 -12.97
N ILE A 140 -6.57 -14.50 -11.78
CA ILE A 140 -5.32 -13.81 -11.44
C ILE A 140 -4.16 -14.74 -11.79
N ALA A 141 -3.14 -14.23 -12.47
CA ALA A 141 -1.95 -15.03 -12.80
C ALA A 141 -1.03 -15.20 -11.58
N ASP A 142 -0.26 -16.29 -11.56
CA ASP A 142 0.76 -16.52 -10.55
C ASP A 142 1.78 -15.39 -10.51
N GLN A 143 2.30 -15.12 -9.32
CA GLN A 143 3.15 -13.97 -9.02
C GLN A 143 4.49 -14.43 -8.47
N THR A 144 5.48 -13.55 -8.57
CA THR A 144 6.79 -13.75 -7.95
C THR A 144 7.26 -12.44 -7.35
N THR A 145 7.83 -12.50 -6.15
CA THR A 145 8.47 -11.36 -5.50
C THR A 145 9.74 -11.83 -4.78
N LEU A 146 10.62 -10.89 -4.46
CA LEU A 146 11.71 -11.16 -3.53
C LEU A 146 11.14 -11.22 -2.11
N GLU A 147 11.82 -11.92 -1.20
CA GLU A 147 11.49 -11.82 0.22
C GLU A 147 11.52 -10.36 0.70
N ASP A 148 10.71 -10.09 1.74
CA ASP A 148 10.56 -8.79 2.42
C ASP A 148 9.98 -7.63 1.59
N ILE A 149 9.89 -7.81 0.28
CA ILE A 149 9.37 -6.82 -0.67
C ILE A 149 7.96 -7.21 -1.09
N ALA A 150 7.03 -6.26 -0.94
CA ALA A 150 5.68 -6.41 -1.46
C ALA A 150 5.68 -6.67 -2.96
N THR A 151 4.72 -7.47 -3.43
CA THR A 151 4.50 -7.66 -4.86
C THR A 151 4.29 -6.31 -5.56
N SER A 152 4.57 -6.27 -6.87
CA SER A 152 3.99 -5.21 -7.72
C SER A 152 2.46 -5.23 -7.59
N VAL A 153 1.82 -4.10 -7.86
CA VAL A 153 0.35 -3.98 -7.78
C VAL A 153 -0.31 -4.96 -8.76
N ILE A 154 -1.19 -5.82 -8.25
CA ILE A 154 -1.94 -6.81 -9.03
C ILE A 154 -3.36 -6.28 -9.22
N SER A 155 -3.73 -5.98 -10.46
CA SER A 155 -5.04 -5.40 -10.78
C SER A 155 -5.95 -6.40 -11.50
N PHE A 156 -7.24 -6.41 -11.14
CA PHE A 156 -8.28 -7.21 -11.79
C PHE A 156 -9.63 -6.51 -11.73
N THR A 157 -10.51 -6.82 -12.69
CA THR A 157 -11.86 -6.26 -12.77
C THR A 157 -12.88 -7.22 -12.17
N VAL A 158 -13.84 -6.64 -11.44
CA VAL A 158 -15.00 -7.36 -10.92
C VAL A 158 -16.27 -6.65 -11.36
N THR A 159 -17.26 -7.42 -11.79
CA THR A 159 -18.58 -6.91 -12.19
C THR A 159 -19.69 -7.71 -11.55
N ASP A 160 -20.79 -7.05 -11.24
CA ASP A 160 -22.02 -7.65 -10.73
C ASP A 160 -23.19 -6.82 -11.23
N ASN A 161 -24.35 -7.44 -11.39
CA ASN A 161 -25.52 -6.77 -11.95
C ASN A 161 -26.23 -5.90 -10.91
N GLU A 162 -26.23 -6.32 -9.62
CA GLU A 162 -26.97 -5.65 -8.54
C GLU A 162 -26.06 -4.75 -7.69
N THR A 163 -24.79 -5.13 -7.54
CA THR A 163 -23.84 -4.50 -6.63
C THR A 163 -22.77 -3.75 -7.40
N ALA A 164 -22.61 -2.45 -7.15
CA ALA A 164 -21.50 -1.70 -7.73
C ALA A 164 -20.14 -2.26 -7.27
N GLY A 165 -19.10 -2.22 -8.13
CA GLY A 165 -17.76 -2.78 -7.87
C GLY A 165 -17.25 -2.53 -6.45
N CYS A 166 -16.85 -1.30 -6.12
CA CYS A 166 -16.37 -0.97 -4.78
C CYS A 166 -17.41 -1.04 -3.64
N SER A 167 -18.65 -1.47 -3.91
CA SER A 167 -19.63 -1.80 -2.86
C SER A 167 -19.61 -3.29 -2.49
N MET A 168 -18.87 -4.12 -3.23
CA MET A 168 -18.62 -5.52 -2.87
C MET A 168 -17.53 -5.63 -1.81
N THR A 169 -17.58 -6.73 -1.05
CA THR A 169 -16.59 -7.04 -0.02
C THR A 169 -15.52 -7.96 -0.59
N LEU A 170 -14.26 -7.53 -0.54
CA LEU A 170 -13.10 -8.35 -0.87
C LEU A 170 -12.52 -8.98 0.41
N SER A 171 -12.23 -10.27 0.37
CA SER A 171 -11.42 -10.97 1.37
C SER A 171 -10.30 -11.75 0.71
N MET A 172 -9.15 -11.81 1.39
CA MET A 172 -7.97 -12.53 0.94
C MET A 172 -7.39 -13.36 2.08
N THR A 173 -6.88 -14.54 1.76
CA THR A 173 -6.16 -15.40 2.71
C THR A 173 -4.97 -16.07 2.05
N SER A 174 -3.92 -16.27 2.83
CA SER A 174 -2.75 -17.06 2.45
C SER A 174 -2.88 -18.52 2.91
N SER A 175 -2.42 -19.46 2.09
CA SER A 175 -2.26 -20.86 2.52
C SER A 175 -1.16 -21.04 3.57
N ASP A 176 -0.24 -20.09 3.67
CA ASP A 176 0.84 -20.04 4.65
C ASP A 176 0.96 -18.62 5.25
N PRO A 177 0.24 -18.34 6.35
CA PRO A 177 0.32 -17.06 7.05
C PRO A 177 1.66 -16.76 7.71
N THR A 178 2.57 -17.75 7.80
CA THR A 178 3.94 -17.51 8.30
C THR A 178 4.82 -16.90 7.22
N LEU A 179 4.61 -17.29 5.95
CA LEU A 179 5.27 -16.68 4.80
C LEU A 179 4.62 -15.36 4.38
N VAL A 180 3.28 -15.34 4.26
CA VAL A 180 2.51 -14.14 3.88
C VAL A 180 1.35 -13.98 4.87
N PRO A 181 1.49 -13.16 5.91
CA PRO A 181 0.40 -12.88 6.85
C PRO A 181 -0.83 -12.32 6.14
N ASP A 182 -2.02 -12.77 6.54
CA ASP A 182 -3.29 -12.29 5.95
C ASP A 182 -3.47 -10.77 6.13
N GLU A 183 -2.96 -10.22 7.25
CA GLU A 183 -2.96 -8.78 7.53
C GLU A 183 -2.07 -7.96 6.60
N TYR A 184 -1.15 -8.59 5.87
CA TYR A 184 -0.27 -7.96 4.87
C TYR A 184 -0.81 -8.09 3.44
N LEU A 185 -2.02 -8.66 3.29
CA LEU A 185 -2.77 -8.67 2.04
C LEU A 185 -3.65 -7.41 2.01
N LEU A 186 -3.16 -6.38 1.32
CA LEU A 186 -3.85 -5.10 1.24
C LEU A 186 -4.57 -4.95 -0.09
N SER A 187 -5.65 -4.16 -0.09
CA SER A 187 -6.42 -3.88 -1.30
C SER A 187 -6.88 -2.42 -1.38
N MET A 188 -7.15 -1.99 -2.60
CA MET A 188 -7.88 -0.77 -2.91
C MET A 188 -8.80 -0.98 -4.11
N CYS A 189 -9.84 -0.17 -4.21
CA CYS A 189 -10.80 -0.25 -5.30
C CYS A 189 -11.06 1.11 -5.94
N SER A 190 -11.21 1.12 -7.26
CA SER A 190 -11.66 2.28 -8.05
C SER A 190 -12.67 1.82 -9.11
N GLY A 191 -13.95 2.17 -8.92
CA GLY A 191 -15.03 1.72 -9.78
C GLY A 191 -15.20 0.20 -9.73
N ASN A 192 -14.86 -0.48 -10.83
CA ASN A 192 -14.91 -1.94 -10.98
C ASN A 192 -13.52 -2.60 -10.93
N GLU A 193 -12.47 -1.81 -10.70
CA GLU A 193 -11.09 -2.30 -10.66
C GLU A 193 -10.62 -2.43 -9.22
N TYR A 194 -10.20 -3.64 -8.85
CA TYR A 194 -9.52 -3.93 -7.60
C TYR A 194 -8.02 -4.02 -7.86
N SER A 195 -7.25 -3.47 -6.93
CA SER A 195 -5.79 -3.56 -6.91
C SER A 195 -5.37 -4.14 -5.56
N ILE A 196 -4.56 -5.19 -5.58
CA ILE A 196 -4.07 -5.89 -4.39
C ILE A 196 -2.55 -5.93 -4.37
N VAL A 197 -1.99 -6.02 -3.16
CA VAL A 197 -0.57 -6.30 -2.92
C VAL A 197 -0.45 -7.34 -1.82
N ALA A 198 0.56 -8.19 -1.93
CA ALA A 198 0.94 -9.14 -0.89
C ALA A 198 2.36 -8.84 -0.43
N THR A 199 2.56 -8.68 0.88
CA THR A 199 3.90 -8.45 1.46
C THR A 199 4.32 -9.68 2.26
N PRO A 200 5.45 -10.35 1.90
CA PRO A 200 6.01 -11.42 2.71
C PRO A 200 6.42 -10.94 4.10
N ALA A 201 6.36 -11.83 5.09
CA ALA A 201 6.96 -11.61 6.40
C ALA A 201 8.49 -11.58 6.30
N MET A 202 9.13 -10.98 7.31
CA MET A 202 10.57 -10.75 7.36
C MET A 202 11.38 -12.06 7.26
N ASP A 203 12.39 -12.11 6.39
CA ASP A 203 13.29 -13.24 6.12
C ASP A 203 12.54 -14.55 5.77
N GLN A 204 11.37 -14.45 5.11
CA GLN A 204 10.59 -15.61 4.69
C GLN A 204 10.57 -15.77 3.17
N TYR A 205 10.92 -16.97 2.71
CA TYR A 205 10.88 -17.38 1.31
C TYR A 205 10.14 -18.72 1.13
N GLY A 206 9.67 -18.99 -0.10
CA GLY A 206 8.93 -20.21 -0.40
C GLY A 206 7.78 -19.98 -1.38
N MET A 207 6.70 -20.73 -1.22
CA MET A 207 5.51 -20.61 -2.06
C MET A 207 4.25 -20.70 -1.21
N ALA A 208 3.32 -19.76 -1.44
CA ALA A 208 1.98 -19.77 -0.83
C ALA A 208 0.92 -19.53 -1.90
N THR A 209 -0.24 -20.16 -1.77
CA THR A 209 -1.41 -19.88 -2.60
C THR A 209 -2.23 -18.78 -1.92
N ILE A 210 -2.47 -17.67 -2.63
CA ILE A 210 -3.33 -16.59 -2.17
C ILE A 210 -4.74 -16.82 -2.71
N SER A 211 -5.71 -16.95 -1.82
CA SER A 211 -7.13 -17.08 -2.16
C SER A 211 -7.78 -15.69 -2.11
N VAL A 212 -8.52 -15.33 -3.15
CA VAL A 212 -9.19 -14.04 -3.31
C VAL A 212 -10.68 -14.31 -3.48
N THR A 213 -11.52 -13.73 -2.61
CA THR A 213 -12.98 -13.89 -2.65
C THR A 213 -13.65 -12.53 -2.67
N ILE A 214 -14.57 -12.34 -3.63
CA ILE A 214 -15.45 -11.18 -3.69
C ILE A 214 -16.87 -11.62 -3.36
N THR A 215 -17.50 -10.92 -2.42
CA THR A 215 -18.89 -11.14 -2.01
C THR A 215 -19.71 -9.89 -2.34
N ASP A 216 -20.82 -10.07 -3.05
CA ASP A 216 -21.75 -9.00 -3.39
C ASP A 216 -22.59 -8.53 -2.17
N GLY A 217 -23.50 -7.57 -2.38
CA GLY A 217 -24.39 -7.07 -1.34
C GLY A 217 -25.48 -8.04 -0.89
N GLY A 218 -25.80 -9.07 -1.70
CA GLY A 218 -26.74 -10.15 -1.39
C GLY A 218 -26.11 -11.34 -0.67
N GLY A 219 -24.78 -11.38 -0.56
CA GLY A 219 -24.00 -12.43 0.11
C GLY A 219 -23.57 -13.58 -0.78
N ILE A 220 -23.77 -13.51 -2.11
CA ILE A 220 -23.22 -14.50 -3.04
C ILE A 220 -21.77 -14.11 -3.37
N ALA A 221 -20.89 -15.11 -3.47
CA ALA A 221 -19.46 -14.90 -3.63
C ALA A 221 -18.89 -15.61 -4.86
N ALA A 222 -17.86 -15.00 -5.42
CA ALA A 222 -16.96 -15.61 -6.40
C ALA A 222 -15.53 -15.63 -5.86
N SER A 223 -14.78 -16.67 -6.18
CA SER A 223 -13.41 -16.84 -5.70
C SER A 223 -12.47 -17.22 -6.83
N THR A 224 -11.22 -16.76 -6.71
CA THR A 224 -10.08 -17.18 -7.50
C THR A 224 -8.86 -17.35 -6.59
N SER A 225 -7.77 -17.90 -7.12
CA SER A 225 -6.51 -18.00 -6.41
C SER A 225 -5.34 -17.93 -7.37
N PHE A 226 -4.17 -17.57 -6.85
CA PHE A 226 -2.91 -17.59 -7.58
C PHE A 226 -1.79 -18.06 -6.67
N ASP A 227 -0.75 -18.67 -7.24
CA ASP A 227 0.44 -19.01 -6.48
C ASP A 227 1.40 -17.81 -6.42
N LEU A 228 1.87 -17.49 -5.22
CA LEU A 228 2.92 -16.51 -4.98
C LEU A 228 4.21 -17.25 -4.64
N THR A 229 5.23 -17.08 -5.49
CA THR A 229 6.59 -17.53 -5.22
C THR A 229 7.40 -16.39 -4.61
N VAL A 230 7.94 -16.60 -3.40
CA VAL A 230 8.83 -15.67 -2.73
C VAL A 230 10.25 -16.22 -2.81
N THR A 231 11.15 -15.47 -3.45
CA THR A 231 12.53 -15.90 -3.66
C THR A 231 13.47 -15.25 -2.65
N ASP A 232 14.28 -16.09 -2.01
CA ASP A 232 15.39 -15.73 -1.11
C ASP A 232 16.41 -14.81 -1.81
N VAL A 233 16.90 -13.82 -1.07
CA VAL A 233 17.97 -12.91 -1.46
C VAL A 233 19.12 -13.09 -0.46
N ASP A 234 20.31 -13.44 -0.95
CA ASP A 234 21.48 -13.53 -0.08
C ASP A 234 21.91 -12.14 0.41
N ASP A 235 21.40 -11.74 1.56
CA ASP A 235 21.75 -10.48 2.24
C ASP A 235 23.22 -10.43 2.67
N SER A 236 23.83 -11.61 2.86
CA SER A 236 25.22 -11.69 3.29
C SER A 236 26.19 -11.20 2.21
N GLN A 237 25.74 -11.00 0.97
CA GLN A 237 26.57 -10.48 -0.11
C GLN A 237 26.79 -8.96 -0.03
N TYR A 238 25.99 -8.22 0.73
CA TYR A 238 26.09 -6.76 0.83
C TYR A 238 26.84 -6.33 2.10
N ILE A 239 27.59 -5.23 2.01
CA ILE A 239 28.37 -4.70 3.13
C ILE A 239 28.52 -3.17 3.06
N TRP A 240 28.71 -2.57 4.23
CA TRP A 240 29.13 -1.18 4.39
C TRP A 240 30.64 -1.08 4.65
N ALA A 241 31.24 0.06 4.32
CA ALA A 241 32.54 0.44 4.83
C ALA A 241 32.42 1.67 5.72
N ASN A 242 33.27 1.74 6.75
CA ASN A 242 33.39 2.95 7.55
C ASN A 242 33.81 4.13 6.67
N HIS A 243 33.25 5.30 6.95
CA HIS A 243 33.54 6.54 6.26
C HIS A 243 33.26 6.49 4.74
N GLN A 244 32.42 5.57 4.25
CA GLN A 244 32.13 5.40 2.83
C GLN A 244 31.68 6.71 2.15
N ALA A 245 32.03 6.90 0.88
CA ALA A 245 31.54 8.03 0.09
C ALA A 245 30.14 7.81 -0.48
N ALA A 246 29.34 8.87 -0.48
CA ALA A 246 28.09 8.93 -1.24
C ALA A 246 28.36 8.78 -2.75
N LYS A 247 27.40 8.17 -3.44
CA LYS A 247 27.42 7.91 -4.88
C LYS A 247 26.78 9.04 -5.69
N SER A 248 25.80 9.75 -5.14
CA SER A 248 25.17 10.89 -5.79
C SER A 248 24.68 11.94 -4.78
N VAL A 249 24.34 13.13 -5.29
CA VAL A 249 23.80 14.25 -4.50
C VAL A 249 22.64 14.95 -5.22
N LEU A 250 21.53 15.13 -4.50
CA LEU A 250 20.41 15.99 -4.91
C LEU A 250 20.49 17.34 -4.21
N GLY A 251 19.91 18.37 -4.83
CA GLY A 251 19.90 19.73 -4.26
C GLY A 251 21.11 20.57 -4.66
N GLN A 252 22.15 19.92 -5.21
CA GLN A 252 23.44 20.51 -5.55
C GLN A 252 24.02 19.85 -6.80
N SER A 253 24.83 20.58 -7.56
CA SER A 253 25.53 20.06 -8.75
C SER A 253 26.66 19.09 -8.44
N ASP A 254 27.18 19.13 -7.22
CA ASP A 254 28.34 18.38 -6.77
C ASP A 254 28.34 18.23 -5.24
N PHE A 255 29.30 17.47 -4.73
CA PHE A 255 29.44 17.19 -3.30
C PHE A 255 30.10 18.32 -2.49
N ALA A 256 30.42 19.47 -3.09
CA ALA A 256 31.11 20.57 -2.40
C ALA A 256 30.23 21.83 -2.26
N SER A 257 29.18 21.94 -3.05
CA SER A 257 28.24 23.05 -3.05
C SER A 257 27.21 22.95 -1.91
N ILE A 258 26.78 24.11 -1.39
CA ILE A 258 25.79 24.27 -0.31
C ILE A 258 24.83 25.44 -0.59
N SER A 259 24.51 25.67 -1.86
CA SER A 259 23.64 26.81 -2.20
C SER A 259 22.19 26.47 -1.88
N SER A 260 21.51 27.31 -1.10
CA SER A 260 20.07 27.18 -0.87
C SER A 260 19.24 27.98 -1.87
N GLY A 261 18.02 27.54 -2.14
CA GLY A 261 17.09 28.29 -2.99
C GLY A 261 15.80 27.56 -3.38
N THR A 262 14.93 28.24 -4.12
CA THR A 262 13.64 27.74 -4.62
C THR A 262 13.72 27.50 -6.12
N THR A 263 14.44 26.48 -6.56
CA THR A 263 14.37 26.05 -7.97
C THR A 263 14.04 24.56 -8.02
N ALA A 264 13.95 23.98 -9.22
CA ALA A 264 13.80 22.54 -9.36
C ALA A 264 15.06 21.76 -8.92
N ILE A 265 16.22 22.42 -8.83
CA ILE A 265 17.50 21.78 -8.49
C ILE A 265 18.02 22.15 -7.09
N LEU A 266 17.60 23.29 -6.53
CA LEU A 266 18.05 23.76 -5.21
C LEU A 266 17.01 23.45 -4.14
N MET A 267 17.50 23.23 -2.93
CA MET A 267 16.70 23.00 -1.73
C MET A 267 17.11 23.98 -0.63
N ASN A 268 16.35 24.01 0.46
CA ASN A 268 16.62 24.79 1.65
C ASN A 268 16.23 23.95 2.86
N ASP A 269 17.24 23.44 3.58
CA ASP A 269 17.06 22.56 4.74
C ASP A 269 16.21 21.31 4.40
N PRO A 270 16.65 20.44 3.47
CA PRO A 270 15.91 19.24 3.12
C PRO A 270 15.86 18.28 4.31
N SER A 271 14.65 17.95 4.76
CA SER A 271 14.43 17.28 6.05
C SER A 271 14.24 15.77 5.93
N ASN A 272 13.70 15.27 4.82
CA ASN A 272 13.42 13.86 4.61
C ASN A 272 13.37 13.51 3.12
N VAL A 273 13.45 12.22 2.83
CA VAL A 273 13.40 11.64 1.49
C VAL A 273 12.67 10.30 1.59
N ALA A 274 11.89 9.96 0.57
CA ALA A 274 11.22 8.67 0.42
C ALA A 274 11.24 8.24 -1.06
N VAL A 275 11.29 6.94 -1.31
CA VAL A 275 11.20 6.37 -2.66
C VAL A 275 9.86 5.67 -2.80
N ASP A 276 9.15 5.92 -3.90
CA ASP A 276 7.91 5.22 -4.24
C ASP A 276 8.24 3.82 -4.76
N PRO A 277 7.84 2.74 -4.07
CA PRO A 277 8.17 1.38 -4.47
C PRO A 277 7.48 0.94 -5.77
N THR A 278 6.44 1.66 -6.22
CA THR A 278 5.68 1.32 -7.43
C THR A 278 6.27 1.92 -8.70
N THR A 279 6.94 3.07 -8.58
CA THR A 279 7.47 3.83 -9.75
C THR A 279 8.96 4.15 -9.66
N GLY A 280 9.59 3.95 -8.51
CA GLY A 280 10.97 4.36 -8.21
C GLY A 280 11.15 5.88 -8.06
N LYS A 281 10.08 6.69 -8.13
CA LYS A 281 10.19 8.15 -7.98
C LYS A 281 10.59 8.54 -6.56
N ILE A 282 11.32 9.65 -6.46
CA ILE A 282 11.88 10.10 -5.17
C ILE A 282 11.18 11.38 -4.73
N PHE A 283 10.71 11.40 -3.49
CA PHE A 283 10.07 12.54 -2.86
C PHE A 283 11.00 13.10 -1.79
N VAL A 284 11.30 14.39 -1.86
CA VAL A 284 12.17 15.07 -0.89
C VAL A 284 11.40 16.20 -0.22
N CYS A 285 11.37 16.19 1.11
CA CYS A 285 10.91 17.33 1.90
C CYS A 285 11.92 18.45 1.80
N ASP A 286 11.55 19.54 1.14
CA ASP A 286 12.32 20.78 1.09
C ASP A 286 11.76 21.75 2.14
N GLY A 287 12.21 21.55 3.38
CA GLY A 287 11.50 21.94 4.60
C GLY A 287 11.27 23.44 4.75
N LEU A 288 12.33 24.26 4.58
CA LEU A 288 12.21 25.71 4.73
C LEU A 288 11.59 26.39 3.51
N ASN A 289 11.54 25.71 2.36
CA ASN A 289 10.74 26.14 1.22
C ASN A 289 9.29 25.64 1.28
N HIS A 290 8.92 24.94 2.35
CA HIS A 290 7.57 24.47 2.64
C HIS A 290 6.93 23.70 1.47
N ARG A 291 7.67 22.73 0.92
CA ARG A 291 7.25 21.96 -0.25
C ARG A 291 7.83 20.55 -0.24
N ILE A 292 7.23 19.68 -1.03
CA ILE A 292 7.81 18.37 -1.39
C ILE A 292 8.22 18.45 -2.86
N LEU A 293 9.46 18.09 -3.17
CA LEU A 293 9.96 17.95 -4.52
C LEU A 293 9.88 16.48 -4.94
N ARG A 294 9.33 16.20 -6.12
CA ARG A 294 9.35 14.87 -6.73
C ARG A 294 10.36 14.84 -7.86
N PHE A 295 11.27 13.89 -7.82
CA PHE A 295 12.26 13.62 -8.86
C PHE A 295 11.88 12.33 -9.59
N SER A 296 12.28 12.24 -10.86
CA SER A 296 12.23 10.95 -11.54
C SER A 296 13.25 10.01 -10.88
N GLY A 297 12.92 8.71 -10.76
CA GLY A 297 13.78 7.75 -10.07
C GLY A 297 15.18 7.65 -10.68
N ALA A 298 15.28 7.71 -12.02
CA ALA A 298 16.54 7.65 -12.73
C ALA A 298 17.31 8.99 -12.68
N ASP A 299 16.63 10.14 -12.82
CA ASP A 299 17.31 11.44 -12.79
C ASP A 299 17.88 11.69 -11.40
N ALA A 300 17.21 11.23 -10.34
CA ALA A 300 17.72 11.36 -8.99
C ALA A 300 19.04 10.60 -8.74
N LEU A 301 19.45 9.73 -9.67
CA LEU A 301 20.75 9.08 -9.61
C LEU A 301 21.91 9.98 -10.06
N LEU A 302 21.61 11.11 -10.70
CA LEU A 302 22.58 12.07 -11.20
C LEU A 302 22.74 13.27 -10.25
N ASN A 303 23.96 13.78 -10.15
CA ASN A 303 24.21 14.99 -9.38
C ASN A 303 23.50 16.19 -10.03
N GLY A 304 22.80 16.99 -9.21
CA GLY A 304 22.12 18.20 -9.68
C GLY A 304 20.87 17.94 -10.51
N ALA A 305 20.26 16.75 -10.38
CA ALA A 305 18.98 16.43 -10.99
C ALA A 305 17.91 17.48 -10.67
N ALA A 306 17.04 17.76 -11.63
CA ALA A 306 15.90 18.65 -11.44
C ALA A 306 14.65 17.85 -11.02
N ALA A 307 13.89 18.37 -10.07
CA ALA A 307 12.58 17.87 -9.72
C ALA A 307 11.61 18.03 -10.90
N GLU A 308 10.75 17.03 -11.11
CA GLU A 308 9.71 17.02 -12.15
C GLU A 308 8.35 17.49 -11.63
N ALA A 309 8.14 17.49 -10.31
CA ALA A 309 6.93 18.06 -9.70
C ALA A 309 7.18 18.65 -8.31
N VAL A 310 6.24 19.50 -7.87
CA VAL A 310 6.25 20.12 -6.54
C VAL A 310 4.87 20.04 -5.88
N LEU A 311 4.80 19.56 -4.65
CA LEU A 311 3.59 19.55 -3.82
C LEU A 311 3.72 20.57 -2.69
N GLY A 312 2.60 21.11 -2.19
CA GLY A 312 2.59 22.16 -1.17
C GLY A 312 2.74 23.60 -1.71
N GLN A 313 3.30 23.76 -2.91
CA GLN A 313 3.47 25.04 -3.61
C GLN A 313 2.91 24.97 -5.03
N THR A 314 2.62 26.12 -5.64
CA THR A 314 2.11 26.21 -7.02
C THR A 314 3.15 25.89 -8.08
N ASP A 315 4.40 26.15 -7.78
CA ASP A 315 5.53 26.10 -8.71
C ASP A 315 6.85 25.93 -7.96
N PHE A 316 7.93 25.75 -8.72
CA PHE A 316 9.26 25.52 -8.17
C PHE A 316 9.93 26.78 -7.59
N PHE A 317 9.37 27.97 -7.76
CA PHE A 317 10.02 29.23 -7.37
C PHE A 317 9.44 29.82 -6.08
N SER A 318 8.23 29.41 -5.74
CA SER A 318 7.54 29.74 -4.51
C SER A 318 8.07 28.92 -3.33
N GLY A 319 8.10 29.55 -2.16
CA GLY A 319 8.57 28.92 -0.92
C GLY A 319 8.02 29.57 0.34
N THR A 320 6.84 30.19 0.27
CA THR A 320 6.21 30.82 1.44
C THR A 320 5.31 29.83 2.15
N ALA A 321 5.37 29.82 3.48
CA ALA A 321 4.53 28.98 4.33
C ALA A 321 3.05 29.13 3.96
N ASN A 322 2.37 27.99 3.78
CA ASN A 322 0.98 27.93 3.36
C ASN A 322 0.64 28.80 2.13
N ARG A 323 1.60 28.98 1.21
CA ARG A 323 1.49 29.89 0.05
C ARG A 323 1.12 31.34 0.44
N GLY A 324 1.49 31.76 1.65
CA GLY A 324 1.20 33.08 2.20
C GLY A 324 -0.21 33.25 2.79
N SER A 325 -0.96 32.17 3.00
CA SER A 325 -2.33 32.19 3.53
C SER A 325 -2.57 31.18 4.66
N SER A 326 -3.82 30.88 4.97
CA SER A 326 -4.21 29.78 5.87
C SER A 326 -3.88 28.41 5.28
N ALA A 327 -3.77 27.39 6.14
CA ALA A 327 -3.63 26.01 5.70
C ALA A 327 -4.79 25.60 4.77
N ALA A 328 -4.49 24.80 3.75
CA ALA A 328 -5.45 24.17 2.85
C ALA A 328 -4.91 22.80 2.40
N ALA A 329 -5.67 22.08 1.57
CA ALA A 329 -5.33 20.72 1.13
C ALA A 329 -4.03 20.65 0.31
N ASN A 330 -3.65 21.74 -0.36
CA ASN A 330 -2.48 21.81 -1.22
C ASN A 330 -1.34 22.68 -0.67
N THR A 331 -1.37 23.03 0.61
CA THR A 331 -0.36 23.89 1.23
C THR A 331 0.38 23.17 2.34
N LEU A 332 1.64 23.56 2.57
CA LEU A 332 2.47 23.02 3.65
C LEU A 332 3.10 24.14 4.47
N HIS A 333 3.45 23.82 5.72
CA HIS A 333 4.20 24.67 6.63
C HIS A 333 5.28 23.83 7.33
N THR A 334 6.50 23.98 6.81
CA THR A 334 7.71 23.24 7.24
C THR A 334 7.46 21.73 7.34
N PRO A 335 7.19 21.04 6.21
CA PRO A 335 7.00 19.60 6.24
C PRO A 335 8.29 18.93 6.78
N GLY A 336 8.12 18.00 7.71
CA GLY A 336 9.22 17.34 8.42
C GLY A 336 9.60 15.98 7.84
N THR A 337 8.62 15.28 7.25
CA THR A 337 8.75 13.88 6.86
C THR A 337 7.81 13.52 5.71
N VAL A 338 8.23 12.53 4.93
CA VAL A 338 7.52 11.87 3.86
C VAL A 338 7.72 10.36 3.98
N PHE A 339 6.68 9.58 3.65
CA PHE A 339 6.78 8.14 3.44
C PHE A 339 5.86 7.75 2.28
N VAL A 340 6.26 6.78 1.47
CA VAL A 340 5.42 6.25 0.39
C VAL A 340 5.10 4.80 0.70
N ASP A 341 3.81 4.46 0.76
CA ASP A 341 3.39 3.09 1.03
C ASP A 341 3.40 2.19 -0.23
N THR A 342 3.08 0.92 -0.06
CA THR A 342 3.12 -0.13 -1.09
C THR A 342 2.18 0.11 -2.28
N PHE A 343 1.20 1.03 -2.16
CA PHE A 343 0.34 1.45 -3.27
C PHE A 343 0.78 2.79 -3.90
N GLY A 344 1.93 3.33 -3.52
CA GLY A 344 2.42 4.61 -4.05
C GLY A 344 1.73 5.84 -3.45
N ARG A 345 1.07 5.70 -2.29
CA ARG A 345 0.45 6.83 -1.59
C ARG A 345 1.48 7.53 -0.71
N LEU A 346 1.62 8.84 -0.88
CA LEU A 346 2.56 9.67 -0.13
C LEU A 346 1.89 10.20 1.14
N TRP A 347 2.52 9.94 2.28
CA TRP A 347 2.17 10.46 3.59
C TRP A 347 3.13 11.57 3.98
N VAL A 348 2.62 12.74 4.35
CA VAL A 348 3.42 13.93 4.64
C VAL A 348 3.13 14.43 6.05
N GLY A 349 4.14 14.46 6.92
CA GLY A 349 4.07 15.14 8.20
C GLY A 349 4.24 16.65 8.02
N ASP A 350 3.12 17.37 8.02
CA ASP A 350 3.08 18.83 7.86
C ASP A 350 3.25 19.49 9.24
N GLN A 351 4.51 19.52 9.68
CA GLN A 351 4.90 19.66 11.09
C GLN A 351 4.25 20.86 11.78
N THR A 352 4.29 22.04 11.18
CA THR A 352 3.83 23.27 11.83
C THR A 352 2.33 23.51 11.63
N ASN A 353 1.70 22.83 10.67
CA ASN A 353 0.23 22.74 10.60
C ASN A 353 -0.33 21.61 11.48
N HIS A 354 0.54 20.84 12.14
CA HIS A 354 0.20 19.80 13.13
C HIS A 354 -0.76 18.74 12.58
N ARG A 355 -0.46 18.25 11.38
CA ARG A 355 -1.28 17.26 10.68
C ARG A 355 -0.42 16.31 9.86
N VAL A 356 -1.01 15.18 9.48
CA VAL A 356 -0.49 14.32 8.43
C VAL A 356 -1.42 14.45 7.22
N LEU A 357 -0.85 14.66 6.04
CA LEU A 357 -1.58 14.68 4.76
C LEU A 357 -1.29 13.40 3.97
N ARG A 358 -2.31 12.88 3.30
CA ARG A 358 -2.20 11.74 2.37
C ARG A 358 -2.42 12.22 0.94
N PHE A 359 -1.55 11.80 0.03
CA PHE A 359 -1.65 12.04 -1.39
C PHE A 359 -1.69 10.69 -2.12
N ASP A 360 -2.85 10.33 -2.65
CA ASP A 360 -3.05 9.10 -3.40
C ASP A 360 -2.49 9.26 -4.81
N ASN A 361 -1.88 8.22 -5.38
CA ASN A 361 -1.20 8.27 -6.69
C ASN A 361 -0.21 9.44 -6.79
N ALA A 362 0.63 9.61 -5.77
CA ALA A 362 1.51 10.77 -5.63
C ALA A 362 2.51 10.91 -6.79
N SER A 363 2.85 9.80 -7.44
CA SER A 363 3.72 9.73 -8.61
C SER A 363 3.12 10.39 -9.86
N GLU A 364 1.80 10.58 -9.92
CA GLU A 364 1.09 11.17 -11.07
C GLU A 364 0.57 12.59 -10.80
N LYS A 365 0.51 13.01 -9.53
CA LYS A 365 0.01 14.34 -9.16
C LYS A 365 0.78 15.46 -9.84
N ALA A 366 0.04 16.46 -10.32
CA ALA A 366 0.58 17.68 -10.91
C ALA A 366 1.09 18.65 -9.82
N ASN A 367 1.79 19.70 -10.25
CA ASN A 367 2.26 20.76 -9.36
C ASN A 367 1.11 21.35 -8.54
N GLY A 368 1.33 21.44 -7.23
CA GLY A 368 0.42 22.06 -6.30
C GLY A 368 -0.92 21.35 -6.12
N ALA A 369 -1.01 20.06 -6.47
CA ALA A 369 -2.20 19.24 -6.27
C ALA A 369 -2.66 19.19 -4.80
N ASP A 370 -3.96 18.98 -4.61
CA ASP A 370 -4.57 18.79 -3.29
C ASP A 370 -4.21 17.41 -2.71
N ALA A 371 -4.08 17.38 -1.38
CA ALA A 371 -4.09 16.14 -0.60
C ALA A 371 -5.50 15.52 -0.59
N ASP A 372 -5.55 14.20 -0.47
CA ASP A 372 -6.77 13.40 -0.52
C ASP A 372 -7.27 13.02 0.87
N GLY A 373 -6.40 13.09 1.90
CA GLY A 373 -6.76 12.82 3.29
C GLY A 373 -5.97 13.65 4.30
N VAL A 374 -6.55 13.85 5.49
CA VAL A 374 -5.92 14.55 6.61
C VAL A 374 -6.20 13.87 7.96
N LEU A 375 -5.14 13.60 8.72
CA LEU A 375 -5.18 13.09 10.08
C LEU A 375 -4.49 14.05 11.05
N GLY A 376 -4.86 13.98 12.33
CA GLY A 376 -4.37 14.90 13.36
C GLY A 376 -5.04 16.29 13.36
N GLN A 377 -5.94 16.54 12.42
CA GLN A 377 -6.81 17.71 12.34
C GLN A 377 -8.18 17.31 11.77
N PRO A 378 -9.28 18.01 12.16
CA PRO A 378 -10.63 17.68 11.69
C PRO A 378 -10.82 17.89 10.17
N ASP A 379 -10.02 18.76 9.57
CA ASP A 379 -10.13 19.17 8.17
C ASP A 379 -8.78 19.71 7.65
N PHE A 380 -8.74 20.05 6.36
CA PHE A 380 -7.54 20.57 5.69
C PHE A 380 -7.18 22.02 6.04
N THR A 381 -7.99 22.73 6.82
CA THR A 381 -7.81 24.17 7.10
C THR A 381 -7.45 24.47 8.54
N THR A 382 -7.80 23.56 9.46
CA THR A 382 -7.47 23.67 10.86
C THR A 382 -6.00 23.33 11.09
N SER A 383 -5.28 24.20 11.79
CA SER A 383 -3.84 24.05 12.07
C SER A 383 -3.49 24.25 13.55
N SER A 384 -4.46 24.05 14.45
CA SER A 384 -4.26 24.25 15.90
C SER A 384 -3.68 23.00 16.55
N ALA A 385 -2.58 23.12 17.29
CA ALA A 385 -2.02 22.02 18.07
C ALA A 385 -3.00 21.51 19.14
N GLY A 386 -2.88 20.24 19.53
CA GLY A 386 -3.63 19.66 20.64
C GLY A 386 -3.12 18.28 21.06
N THR A 387 -3.71 17.73 22.12
CA THR A 387 -3.35 16.40 22.68
C THR A 387 -4.50 15.39 22.60
N THR A 388 -5.68 15.77 22.11
CA THR A 388 -6.79 14.82 21.93
C THR A 388 -6.44 13.74 20.91
N GLN A 389 -7.22 12.65 20.91
CA GLN A 389 -6.97 11.46 20.09
C GLN A 389 -6.94 11.72 18.57
N ASN A 390 -7.59 12.80 18.12
CA ASN A 390 -7.61 13.28 16.73
C ASN A 390 -6.81 14.57 16.50
N LYS A 391 -6.02 15.02 17.48
CA LYS A 391 -5.17 16.22 17.37
C LYS A 391 -3.71 15.83 17.51
N MET A 392 -2.86 16.56 16.78
CA MET A 392 -1.41 16.43 16.91
C MET A 392 -0.75 17.75 17.34
N ASN A 393 0.50 17.67 17.78
CA ASN A 393 1.39 18.80 17.97
C ASN A 393 2.77 18.46 17.42
N ARG A 394 3.04 18.94 16.20
CA ARG A 394 4.23 18.65 15.39
C ARG A 394 4.38 17.17 15.02
N ALA A 395 3.57 16.74 14.06
CA ALA A 395 3.75 15.46 13.37
C ALA A 395 5.11 15.46 12.66
N ASN A 396 6.09 14.74 13.23
CA ASN A 396 7.49 14.87 12.83
C ASN A 396 7.98 13.67 12.03
N GLY A 397 7.66 12.45 12.45
CA GLY A 397 7.97 11.22 11.72
C GLY A 397 6.69 10.48 11.34
N VAL A 398 6.61 9.98 10.11
CA VAL A 398 5.53 9.12 9.62
C VAL A 398 6.09 7.85 9.01
N TRP A 399 5.45 6.72 9.28
CA TRP A 399 5.79 5.43 8.68
C TRP A 399 4.53 4.58 8.58
N VAL A 400 4.40 3.81 7.50
CA VAL A 400 3.28 2.89 7.29
C VAL A 400 3.84 1.48 7.23
N ASP A 401 3.30 0.57 8.05
CA ASP A 401 3.72 -0.83 8.04
C ASP A 401 3.06 -1.65 6.91
N ALA A 402 3.50 -2.90 6.76
CA ALA A 402 2.99 -3.83 5.76
C ALA A 402 1.49 -4.15 5.93
N ALA A 403 0.90 -3.91 7.10
CA ALA A 403 -0.53 -4.04 7.37
C ALA A 403 -1.33 -2.75 7.09
N GLY A 404 -0.69 -1.69 6.58
CA GLY A 404 -1.35 -0.42 6.29
C GLY A 404 -1.65 0.43 7.53
N THR A 405 -0.99 0.16 8.66
CA THR A 405 -1.09 0.98 9.87
C THR A 405 -0.13 2.16 9.78
N LEU A 406 -0.64 3.37 9.96
CA LEU A 406 0.16 4.59 10.02
C LEU A 406 0.63 4.85 11.46
N TRP A 407 1.93 5.04 11.61
CA TRP A 407 2.60 5.43 12.84
C TRP A 407 3.09 6.87 12.73
N VAL A 408 2.82 7.69 13.76
CA VAL A 408 3.18 9.12 13.75
C VAL A 408 3.90 9.51 15.04
N ALA A 409 5.17 9.88 14.93
CA ALA A 409 5.93 10.46 16.04
C ALA A 409 5.59 11.94 16.23
N GLU A 410 5.13 12.29 17.42
CA GLU A 410 4.78 13.67 17.78
C GLU A 410 5.83 14.30 18.68
N TRP A 411 6.55 15.26 18.12
CA TRP A 411 7.70 15.86 18.77
C TRP A 411 7.35 16.62 20.04
N ALA A 412 6.31 17.45 20.02
CA ALA A 412 5.95 18.30 21.16
C ALA A 412 5.04 17.59 22.17
N ASN A 413 4.36 16.52 21.77
CA ASN A 413 3.48 15.75 22.65
C ASN A 413 4.15 14.53 23.29
N HIS A 414 5.42 14.25 22.97
CA HIS A 414 6.22 13.19 23.60
C HIS A 414 5.62 11.79 23.45
N ARG A 415 4.99 11.51 22.30
CA ARG A 415 4.27 10.26 22.05
C ARG A 415 4.37 9.83 20.59
N VAL A 416 4.02 8.58 20.32
CA VAL A 416 3.76 8.06 18.98
C VAL A 416 2.30 7.65 18.91
N LEU A 417 1.59 8.09 17.87
CA LEU A 417 0.21 7.70 17.57
C LEU A 417 0.20 6.55 16.56
N ARG A 418 -0.79 5.67 16.66
CA ARG A 418 -1.07 4.58 15.71
C ARG A 418 -2.45 4.77 15.09
N PHE A 419 -2.56 4.58 13.79
CA PHE A 419 -3.82 4.63 13.03
C PHE A 419 -3.94 3.36 12.19
N ASP A 420 -4.80 2.45 12.60
CA ASP A 420 -5.03 1.15 11.97
C ASP A 420 -5.88 1.37 10.70
N HIS A 421 -5.57 0.69 9.59
CA HIS A 421 -6.24 0.88 8.30
C HIS A 421 -6.34 2.36 7.91
N ALA A 422 -5.22 3.09 8.01
CA ALA A 422 -5.20 4.55 7.96
C ALA A 422 -5.81 5.14 6.68
N THR A 423 -5.88 4.37 5.61
CA THR A 423 -6.35 4.77 4.28
C THR A 423 -7.86 4.82 4.18
N GLU A 424 -8.55 4.05 5.01
CA GLU A 424 -10.01 3.99 5.09
C GLU A 424 -10.58 5.01 6.07
N LYS A 425 -9.71 5.58 6.91
CA LYS A 425 -10.12 6.59 7.89
C LYS A 425 -10.59 7.87 7.21
N SER A 426 -11.69 8.41 7.71
CA SER A 426 -12.17 9.75 7.35
C SER A 426 -11.26 10.84 7.89
N ASN A 427 -11.35 12.03 7.30
CA ASN A 427 -10.61 13.20 7.77
C ASN A 427 -10.88 13.47 9.26
N GLY A 428 -9.80 13.65 10.03
CA GLY A 428 -9.90 13.92 11.47
C GLY A 428 -10.30 12.74 12.33
N ALA A 429 -10.19 11.51 11.82
CA ALA A 429 -10.38 10.31 12.61
C ALA A 429 -9.43 10.26 13.83
N ASN A 430 -9.88 9.54 14.86
CA ASN A 430 -9.11 9.26 16.06
C ASN A 430 -7.95 8.28 15.76
N ALA A 431 -6.82 8.46 16.43
CA ALA A 431 -5.79 7.43 16.57
C ALA A 431 -6.33 6.23 17.35
N ASP A 432 -5.88 5.02 17.02
CA ASP A 432 -6.33 3.77 17.64
C ASP A 432 -5.42 3.33 18.80
N GLY A 433 -4.15 3.76 18.79
CA GLY A 433 -3.17 3.42 19.82
C GLY A 433 -2.15 4.53 20.10
N ILE A 434 -1.50 4.43 21.26
CA ILE A 434 -0.40 5.33 21.68
C ILE A 434 0.75 4.63 22.37
N LEU A 435 1.97 5.03 22.01
CA LEU A 435 3.21 4.71 22.73
C LEU A 435 3.80 5.99 23.33
N GLY A 436 4.61 5.85 24.38
CA GLY A 436 5.18 7.00 25.12
C GLY A 436 4.22 7.62 26.13
N ASN A 437 2.95 7.21 26.12
CA ASN A 437 1.94 7.65 27.08
C ASN A 437 0.77 6.67 27.19
N THR A 438 0.10 6.65 28.34
CA THR A 438 -1.09 5.81 28.58
C THR A 438 -2.38 6.55 28.27
N ILE A 439 -2.37 7.89 28.31
CA ILE A 439 -3.55 8.73 28.09
C ILE A 439 -3.22 9.83 27.09
N TYR A 440 -4.07 9.98 26.08
CA TYR A 440 -3.92 10.95 24.99
C TYR A 440 -3.70 12.39 25.49
N THR A 441 -4.48 12.85 26.46
CA THR A 441 -4.52 14.28 26.86
C THR A 441 -3.31 14.77 27.68
N THR A 442 -2.24 13.98 27.78
CA THR A 442 -1.03 14.36 28.53
C THR A 442 0.20 14.34 27.62
N SER A 443 1.18 15.19 27.92
CA SER A 443 2.35 15.43 27.06
C SER A 443 3.64 15.62 27.87
N ALA A 444 3.75 14.96 29.03
CA ALA A 444 4.93 15.10 29.88
C ALA A 444 6.09 14.24 29.33
N PRO A 445 7.30 14.81 29.13
CA PRO A 445 8.47 14.03 28.76
C PRO A 445 8.91 13.08 29.88
N GLY A 446 9.65 12.04 29.53
CA GLY A 446 10.32 11.16 30.49
C GLY A 446 11.34 10.24 29.84
N SER A 447 12.15 9.57 30.66
CA SER A 447 13.19 8.61 30.23
C SER A 447 12.90 7.16 30.63
N THR A 448 11.77 6.89 31.28
CA THR A 448 11.35 5.51 31.56
C THR A 448 11.03 4.77 30.25
N GLN A 449 10.88 3.45 30.35
CA GLN A 449 10.72 2.53 29.22
C GLN A 449 9.40 2.77 28.44
N ASP A 450 8.42 3.42 29.06
CA ASP A 450 7.11 3.80 28.52
C ASP A 450 7.00 5.28 28.14
N LYS A 451 8.09 6.05 28.20
CA LYS A 451 8.11 7.49 27.96
C LYS A 451 9.10 7.89 26.88
N PHE A 452 8.78 9.00 26.22
CA PHE A 452 9.69 9.68 25.30
C PHE A 452 9.97 11.11 25.76
N SER A 453 11.03 11.69 25.23
CA SER A 453 11.42 13.09 25.30
C SER A 453 11.74 13.56 23.89
N TYR A 454 10.83 14.31 23.27
CA TYR A 454 10.95 14.83 21.91
C TYR A 454 11.24 13.74 20.87
N PRO A 455 10.37 12.71 20.73
CA PRO A 455 10.55 11.69 19.72
C PRO A 455 10.49 12.32 18.33
N VAL A 456 11.38 11.89 17.43
CA VAL A 456 11.53 12.50 16.10
C VAL A 456 11.07 11.54 15.02
N ALA A 457 11.69 10.37 14.91
CA ALA A 457 11.37 9.37 13.89
C ALA A 457 10.70 8.13 14.47
N VAL A 458 9.95 7.48 13.58
CA VAL A 458 9.37 6.17 13.74
C VAL A 458 9.61 5.39 12.44
N SER A 459 10.10 4.16 12.54
CA SER A 459 10.33 3.24 11.41
C SER A 459 10.22 1.80 11.90
N GLY A 460 10.03 0.82 11.02
CA GLY A 460 9.89 -0.57 11.43
C GLY A 460 10.23 -1.56 10.33
N ASP A 461 9.95 -2.83 10.61
CA ASP A 461 10.14 -3.98 9.72
C ASP A 461 8.85 -4.81 9.56
N ASN A 462 8.89 -5.80 8.67
CA ASN A 462 7.75 -6.69 8.39
C ASN A 462 7.53 -7.74 9.50
N ASN A 463 8.32 -7.74 10.58
CA ASN A 463 8.08 -8.58 11.76
C ASN A 463 7.25 -7.86 12.83
N GLY A 464 6.72 -6.67 12.50
CA GLY A 464 5.94 -5.84 13.42
C GLY A 464 6.78 -5.10 14.46
N THR A 465 8.10 -4.99 14.23
CA THR A 465 9.01 -4.23 15.10
C THR A 465 8.95 -2.75 14.77
N LEU A 466 8.94 -1.90 15.79
CA LEU A 466 8.98 -0.44 15.66
C LEU A 466 10.19 0.14 16.39
N TYR A 467 10.94 1.00 15.72
CA TYR A 467 12.04 1.79 16.26
C TYR A 467 11.62 3.25 16.38
N VAL A 468 11.82 3.83 17.55
CA VAL A 468 11.49 5.22 17.84
C VAL A 468 12.75 5.96 18.27
N SER A 469 13.08 7.01 17.54
CA SER A 469 14.18 7.90 17.89
C SER A 469 13.74 8.85 19.00
N ASP A 470 14.20 8.58 20.22
CA ASP A 470 13.88 9.36 21.43
C ASP A 470 14.95 10.44 21.67
N SER A 471 14.91 11.44 20.79
CA SER A 471 16.00 12.40 20.57
C SER A 471 16.44 13.14 21.83
N GLY A 472 15.49 13.57 22.66
CA GLY A 472 15.76 14.30 23.90
C GLY A 472 16.43 13.46 24.99
N ASN A 473 16.37 12.13 24.88
CA ASN A 473 17.03 11.18 25.77
C ASN A 473 18.26 10.51 25.11
N ASN A 474 18.67 10.97 23.92
CA ASN A 474 19.86 10.46 23.23
C ASN A 474 19.86 8.94 23.01
N ARG A 475 18.69 8.36 22.68
CA ARG A 475 18.52 6.91 22.51
C ARG A 475 17.56 6.56 21.36
N VAL A 476 17.59 5.29 20.96
CA VAL A 476 16.56 4.67 20.12
C VAL A 476 15.90 3.56 20.93
N LEU A 477 14.56 3.50 20.90
CA LEU A 477 13.77 2.48 21.58
C LEU A 477 13.13 1.52 20.57
N ARG A 478 13.18 0.23 20.85
CA ARG A 478 12.55 -0.84 20.04
C ARG A 478 11.26 -1.31 20.71
N PHE A 479 10.23 -1.57 19.92
CA PHE A 479 8.95 -2.15 20.35
C PHE A 479 8.61 -3.32 19.43
N ASP A 480 8.65 -4.53 19.96
CA ASP A 480 8.36 -5.76 19.21
C ASP A 480 6.83 -5.98 19.19
N ASN A 481 6.27 -6.42 18.06
CA ASN A 481 4.82 -6.57 17.88
C ASN A 481 4.05 -5.29 18.23
N ALA A 482 4.54 -4.14 17.76
CA ALA A 482 4.10 -2.82 18.22
C ALA A 482 2.58 -2.60 18.05
N ALA A 483 1.99 -3.08 16.94
CA ALA A 483 0.56 -2.98 16.68
C ALA A 483 -0.31 -3.73 17.70
N SER A 484 0.22 -4.75 18.37
CA SER A 484 -0.50 -5.51 19.39
C SER A 484 -0.33 -4.94 20.81
N LYS A 485 0.56 -3.96 21.01
CA LYS A 485 0.82 -3.37 22.33
C LYS A 485 -0.35 -2.50 22.80
N THR A 486 -0.59 -2.54 24.11
CA THR A 486 -1.55 -1.64 24.77
C THR A 486 -0.99 -0.23 24.91
N ASN A 487 -1.88 0.74 25.14
CA ASN A 487 -1.49 2.15 25.30
C ASN A 487 -0.46 2.33 26.43
N GLY A 488 0.66 2.95 26.11
CA GLY A 488 1.75 3.20 27.06
C GLY A 488 2.55 1.95 27.44
N ALA A 489 2.55 0.91 26.60
CA ALA A 489 3.42 -0.24 26.80
C ALA A 489 4.90 0.15 26.82
N ASN A 490 5.69 -0.64 27.53
CA ASN A 490 7.14 -0.53 27.60
C ASN A 490 7.79 -0.89 26.25
N ALA A 491 8.86 -0.17 25.90
CA ALA A 491 9.85 -0.58 24.90
C ALA A 491 10.53 -1.89 25.31
N ASP A 492 10.96 -2.70 24.35
CA ASP A 492 11.58 -4.01 24.59
C ASP A 492 13.12 -3.95 24.58
N SER A 493 13.70 -2.93 23.93
CA SER A 493 15.15 -2.71 23.92
C SER A 493 15.52 -1.23 23.74
N VAL A 494 16.76 -0.87 24.11
CA VAL A 494 17.34 0.47 24.00
C VAL A 494 18.74 0.45 23.39
N LEU A 495 18.99 1.34 22.42
CA LEU A 495 20.30 1.59 21.82
C LEU A 495 20.74 3.04 22.01
N GLY A 496 22.05 3.27 21.98
CA GLY A 496 22.67 4.58 22.20
C GLY A 496 22.82 4.99 23.67
N GLN A 497 22.29 4.18 24.59
CA GLN A 497 22.36 4.34 26.03
C GLN A 497 22.55 2.97 26.70
N PRO A 498 23.24 2.91 27.86
CA PRO A 498 23.48 1.66 28.59
C PRO A 498 22.21 1.13 29.30
N SER A 499 21.17 1.94 29.41
CA SER A 499 19.89 1.55 30.02
C SER A 499 18.78 2.49 29.55
N PHE A 500 17.52 2.12 29.82
CA PHE A 500 16.39 2.99 29.49
C PHE A 500 16.51 4.36 30.16
N THR A 501 16.87 4.45 31.43
CA THR A 501 16.82 5.73 32.15
C THR A 501 18.03 6.63 31.93
N ALA A 502 19.11 6.14 31.33
CA ALA A 502 20.28 6.94 30.97
C ALA A 502 19.94 7.89 29.81
N THR A 503 20.52 9.10 29.84
CA THR A 503 20.18 10.17 28.89
C THR A 503 21.39 10.98 28.43
N ASP A 504 22.61 10.58 28.81
CA ASP A 504 23.81 11.37 28.55
C ASP A 504 24.19 11.29 27.07
N ALA A 505 24.32 12.43 26.41
CA ALA A 505 24.81 12.50 25.04
C ALA A 505 26.26 12.00 24.96
N ASN A 506 26.57 11.16 23.97
CA ASN A 506 27.90 10.56 23.82
C ASN A 506 28.27 10.40 22.33
N THR A 507 29.57 10.48 22.05
CA THR A 507 30.19 10.27 20.72
C THR A 507 31.08 9.02 20.79
N SER A 508 30.56 7.90 21.30
CA SER A 508 31.25 6.61 21.32
C SER A 508 30.60 5.67 20.31
N VAL A 509 31.14 4.46 20.18
CA VAL A 509 30.61 3.41 19.28
C VAL A 509 29.22 2.91 19.71
N ASP A 510 28.90 2.99 21.00
CA ASP A 510 27.66 2.56 21.64
C ASP A 510 26.78 3.74 22.10
N GLY A 511 27.22 4.98 21.87
CA GLY A 511 26.57 6.20 22.32
C GLY A 511 25.96 7.01 21.18
N LEU A 512 24.88 7.73 21.48
CA LEU A 512 24.22 8.66 20.55
C LEU A 512 24.14 10.07 21.15
N SER A 513 23.91 11.06 20.29
CA SER A 513 23.69 12.47 20.65
C SER A 513 22.65 13.09 19.73
N GLY A 514 21.45 13.30 20.27
CA GLY A 514 20.29 13.80 19.55
C GLY A 514 20.01 13.01 18.27
N PRO A 515 19.81 11.69 18.33
CA PRO A 515 19.40 10.94 17.15
C PRO A 515 18.09 11.52 16.62
N ARG A 516 17.97 11.68 15.30
CA ARG A 516 16.75 12.24 14.68
C ARG A 516 16.03 11.24 13.81
N SER A 517 16.70 10.20 13.32
CA SER A 517 16.09 9.24 12.41
C SER A 517 16.57 7.84 12.62
N THR A 518 15.67 6.93 12.28
CA THR A 518 15.90 5.49 12.16
C THR A 518 15.42 5.04 10.79
N ALA A 519 16.08 4.04 10.20
CA ALA A 519 15.61 3.29 9.05
C ALA A 519 16.06 1.84 9.22
N VAL A 520 15.32 0.89 8.66
CA VAL A 520 15.62 -0.54 8.75
C VAL A 520 15.66 -1.11 7.34
N ASP A 521 16.64 -1.95 7.04
CA ASP A 521 16.65 -2.73 5.81
C ASP A 521 16.08 -4.13 6.02
N HIS A 522 15.82 -4.84 4.93
CA HIS A 522 15.24 -6.18 4.98
C HIS A 522 16.08 -7.20 5.76
N ALA A 523 17.41 -7.08 5.70
CA ALA A 523 18.34 -7.91 6.47
C ALA A 523 18.33 -7.63 7.99
N GLY A 524 17.47 -6.71 8.47
CA GLY A 524 17.37 -6.34 9.87
C GLY A 524 18.52 -5.48 10.38
N HIS A 525 19.21 -4.75 9.50
CA HIS A 525 20.14 -3.70 9.92
C HIS A 525 19.38 -2.42 10.27
N LEU A 526 19.72 -1.80 11.41
CA LEU A 526 19.19 -0.51 11.83
C LEU A 526 20.20 0.61 11.55
N TYR A 527 19.75 1.60 10.80
CA TYR A 527 20.47 2.82 10.48
C TYR A 527 19.99 3.94 11.40
N ILE A 528 20.89 4.66 12.05
CA ILE A 528 20.55 5.73 12.99
C ILE A 528 21.27 7.02 12.60
N ALA A 529 20.49 8.08 12.38
CA ALA A 529 20.99 9.41 12.07
C ALA A 529 21.35 10.15 13.37
N ASP A 530 22.60 9.98 13.82
CA ASP A 530 23.15 10.54 15.05
C ASP A 530 23.56 12.00 14.85
N SER A 531 22.56 12.87 14.96
CA SER A 531 22.55 14.14 14.24
C SER A 531 23.49 15.18 14.81
N VAL A 532 23.62 15.26 16.14
CA VAL A 532 24.56 16.20 16.78
C VAL A 532 25.99 15.75 16.53
N ASN A 533 26.23 14.43 16.50
CA ASN A 533 27.53 13.86 16.16
C ASN A 533 27.86 13.89 14.65
N SER A 534 26.93 14.39 13.82
CA SER A 534 27.13 14.55 12.38
C SER A 534 27.58 13.25 11.68
N ARG A 535 26.97 12.12 12.07
CA ARG A 535 27.21 10.79 11.49
C ARG A 535 25.95 9.95 11.39
N VAL A 536 25.97 8.96 10.50
CA VAL A 536 25.04 7.83 10.55
C VAL A 536 25.78 6.65 11.17
N VAL A 537 25.17 5.99 12.16
CA VAL A 537 25.67 4.72 12.71
C VAL A 537 24.78 3.57 12.27
N ILE A 538 25.37 2.40 12.03
CA ILE A 538 24.67 1.23 11.50
C ILE A 538 24.87 0.07 12.46
N HIS A 539 23.76 -0.54 12.88
CA HIS A 539 23.72 -1.73 13.71
C HIS A 539 23.23 -2.91 12.87
N ILE A 540 24.10 -3.88 12.64
CA ILE A 540 23.81 -5.10 11.91
C ILE A 540 22.98 -6.06 12.79
N ASN A 541 21.97 -6.71 12.21
CA ASN A 541 21.08 -7.69 12.83
C ASN A 541 20.59 -7.21 14.20
N VAL A 542 19.94 -6.05 14.20
CA VAL A 542 19.63 -5.30 15.42
C VAL A 542 18.72 -6.10 16.38
N SER A 543 17.92 -7.03 15.85
CA SER A 543 17.09 -7.95 16.62
C SER A 543 17.90 -8.78 17.63
N ASN A 544 19.16 -9.10 17.29
CA ASN A 544 20.09 -9.90 18.10
C ASN A 544 20.96 -9.08 19.05
N LYS A 545 20.89 -7.74 19.00
CA LYS A 545 21.71 -6.87 19.85
C LYS A 545 21.09 -6.71 21.24
N THR A 546 21.95 -6.70 22.25
CA THR A 546 21.56 -6.36 23.63
C THR A 546 21.43 -4.85 23.80
N ASP A 547 20.78 -4.43 24.89
CA ASP A 547 20.71 -3.01 25.26
C ASP A 547 22.10 -2.36 25.32
N GLY A 548 22.22 -1.16 24.75
CA GLY A 548 23.46 -0.39 24.70
C GLY A 548 24.56 -1.03 23.84
N ALA A 549 24.24 -1.96 22.94
CA ALA A 549 25.23 -2.57 22.05
C ALA A 549 25.91 -1.53 21.14
N ALA A 550 27.18 -1.80 20.81
CA ALA A 550 27.96 -1.03 19.86
C ALA A 550 27.38 -1.06 18.43
N ALA A 551 27.54 0.03 17.69
CA ALA A 551 27.35 0.08 16.25
C ALA A 551 28.51 -0.61 15.51
N ASP A 552 28.25 -1.08 14.29
CA ASP A 552 29.22 -1.84 13.47
C ASP A 552 29.86 -0.95 12.40
N TYR A 553 29.11 0.00 11.85
CA TYR A 553 29.61 0.94 10.86
C TYR A 553 29.25 2.40 11.17
N VAL A 554 30.05 3.32 10.64
CA VAL A 554 29.84 4.77 10.70
C VAL A 554 30.03 5.41 9.33
N LEU A 555 29.07 6.27 8.95
CA LEU A 555 29.14 7.13 7.75
C LEU A 555 29.13 8.60 8.16
N GLY A 556 29.67 9.48 7.31
CA GLY A 556 29.71 10.93 7.58
C GLY A 556 30.87 11.41 8.45
N GLN A 557 31.54 10.49 9.14
CA GLN A 557 32.71 10.71 9.99
C GLN A 557 33.75 9.61 9.74
N PRO A 558 35.05 9.86 10.00
CA PRO A 558 36.10 8.85 9.84
C PRO A 558 36.05 7.71 10.83
N ASP A 559 35.47 7.94 12.01
CA ASP A 559 35.43 7.00 13.12
C ASP A 559 34.25 7.32 14.04
N PHE A 560 34.06 6.50 15.08
CA PHE A 560 32.96 6.65 16.03
C PHE A 560 33.18 7.75 17.09
N THR A 561 34.34 8.40 17.13
CA THR A 561 34.67 9.40 18.16
C THR A 561 34.76 10.82 17.63
N SER A 562 34.91 10.95 16.31
CA SER A 562 34.89 12.20 15.59
C SER A 562 33.45 12.73 15.47
N ASN A 563 33.25 14.02 15.77
CA ASN A 563 31.97 14.71 15.63
C ASN A 563 32.10 16.12 15.04
N THR A 564 33.26 16.44 14.44
CA THR A 564 33.43 17.75 13.80
C THR A 564 32.51 17.81 12.58
N GLN A 565 31.64 18.82 12.54
CA GLN A 565 30.73 19.02 11.41
C GLN A 565 31.50 19.07 10.09
N ASN A 566 30.97 18.41 9.07
CA ASN A 566 31.60 18.23 7.78
C ASN A 566 33.01 17.62 7.84
N TYR A 567 33.42 16.95 8.92
CA TYR A 567 34.80 16.47 9.09
C TYR A 567 35.86 17.56 8.78
N GLY A 568 35.53 18.83 9.05
CA GLY A 568 36.40 19.97 8.73
C GLY A 568 36.41 20.42 7.26
N GLY A 569 35.66 19.77 6.37
CA GLY A 569 35.51 20.16 4.96
C GLY A 569 34.44 19.36 4.22
N ILE A 570 33.56 20.05 3.49
CA ILE A 570 32.46 19.41 2.78
C ILE A 570 32.93 18.48 1.66
N SER A 571 32.37 17.28 1.61
CA SER A 571 32.67 16.25 0.62
C SER A 571 31.54 15.23 0.50
N ALA A 572 31.74 14.20 -0.34
CA ALA A 572 30.86 13.03 -0.44
C ALA A 572 30.87 12.14 0.81
N ARG A 573 31.80 12.35 1.74
CA ARG A 573 32.01 11.52 2.93
C ARG A 573 31.61 12.21 4.23
N SER A 574 31.25 13.49 4.17
CA SER A 574 31.04 14.34 5.34
C SER A 574 29.58 14.74 5.49
N LEU A 575 29.09 14.80 6.73
CA LEU A 575 27.74 15.26 7.05
C LEU A 575 27.79 16.44 8.04
N LYS A 576 26.70 17.21 8.10
CA LYS A 576 26.47 18.26 9.09
C LYS A 576 24.99 18.31 9.44
N ILE A 577 24.67 17.95 10.69
CA ILE A 577 23.29 17.97 11.24
C ILE A 577 22.31 17.36 10.25
N MET A 578 22.14 16.05 10.31
CA MET A 578 21.15 15.34 9.50
C MET A 578 19.77 15.34 10.14
N HIS A 579 18.76 15.04 9.34
CA HIS A 579 17.39 14.77 9.80
C HIS A 579 17.00 13.33 9.44
N TYR A 580 16.02 13.13 8.56
CA TYR A 580 15.38 11.85 8.34
C TYR A 580 16.01 11.07 7.20
N ILE A 581 16.69 9.98 7.54
CA ILE A 581 17.26 9.04 6.57
C ILE A 581 16.20 8.06 6.08
N PHE A 582 16.40 7.52 4.88
CA PHE A 582 15.54 6.49 4.29
C PHE A 582 16.39 5.43 3.63
N PHE A 583 16.07 4.17 3.87
CA PHE A 583 16.70 3.05 3.19
C PHE A 583 15.77 2.55 2.09
N ASP A 584 16.25 2.62 0.84
CA ASP A 584 15.58 2.03 -0.31
C ASP A 584 15.97 0.56 -0.41
N ASN A 585 14.98 -0.22 -0.03
CA ASN A 585 14.99 -1.64 0.17
C ASN A 585 14.98 -2.42 -1.16
N GLN A 586 14.55 -1.80 -2.27
CA GLN A 586 14.63 -2.41 -3.61
C GLN A 586 16.02 -2.27 -4.23
N THR A 587 16.76 -1.22 -3.85
CA THR A 587 18.03 -0.87 -4.50
C THR A 587 19.24 -0.85 -3.56
N ASN A 588 19.06 -1.23 -2.30
CA ASN A 588 20.07 -1.23 -1.23
C ASN A 588 20.79 0.12 -1.09
N ASN A 589 20.02 1.20 -1.17
CA ASN A 589 20.51 2.57 -1.13
C ASN A 589 20.03 3.31 0.14
N LEU A 590 20.98 3.88 0.89
CA LEU A 590 20.68 4.77 1.99
C LEU A 590 20.68 6.23 1.51
N TRP A 591 19.53 6.89 1.63
CA TRP A 591 19.37 8.31 1.35
C TRP A 591 19.45 9.13 2.64
N VAL A 592 20.31 10.14 2.62
CA VAL A 592 20.66 10.94 3.80
C VAL A 592 20.49 12.43 3.47
N PRO A 593 19.40 13.07 3.93
CA PRO A 593 19.29 14.52 3.92
C PRO A 593 20.32 15.13 4.86
N ASP A 594 21.32 15.76 4.26
CA ASP A 594 22.38 16.49 4.93
C ASP A 594 21.87 17.92 5.16
N TYR A 595 20.88 18.00 6.04
CA TYR A 595 19.92 19.11 6.20
C TYR A 595 20.62 20.48 6.19
N SER A 596 21.63 20.71 7.03
CA SER A 596 22.30 22.02 7.11
C SER A 596 23.37 22.29 6.04
N ASN A 597 23.47 21.43 5.03
CA ASN A 597 24.26 21.62 3.81
C ASN A 597 23.37 21.69 2.55
N ASP A 598 22.04 21.78 2.70
CA ASP A 598 21.08 21.99 1.62
C ASP A 598 21.14 20.92 0.51
N ARG A 599 21.37 19.66 0.90
CA ARG A 599 21.56 18.55 -0.03
C ARG A 599 21.05 17.22 0.51
N VAL A 600 20.79 16.28 -0.39
CA VAL A 600 20.50 14.88 -0.03
C VAL A 600 21.56 13.99 -0.68
N LEU A 601 22.24 13.18 0.12
CA LEU A 601 23.28 12.25 -0.32
C LEU A 601 22.69 10.85 -0.47
N ARG A 602 23.07 10.13 -1.52
CA ARG A 602 22.78 8.69 -1.66
C ARG A 602 24.03 7.86 -1.43
N TYR A 603 23.98 6.95 -0.48
CA TYR A 603 24.97 5.90 -0.28
C TYR A 603 24.42 4.58 -0.81
N SER A 604 25.29 3.72 -1.32
CA SER A 604 24.91 2.39 -1.83
C SER A 604 25.69 1.34 -1.08
N MET A 605 25.04 0.26 -0.65
CA MET A 605 25.79 -0.90 -0.14
C MET A 605 26.73 -1.44 -1.22
N MET A 606 27.86 -1.97 -0.80
CA MET A 606 28.82 -2.60 -1.69
C MET A 606 28.56 -4.10 -1.76
N THR A 607 28.64 -4.68 -2.95
CA THR A 607 28.70 -6.13 -3.11
C THR A 607 30.08 -6.63 -2.66
N LYS A 608 30.11 -7.68 -1.83
CA LYS A 608 31.34 -8.36 -1.44
C LYS A 608 32.01 -8.95 -2.69
N THR A 609 33.26 -8.59 -2.90
CA THR A 609 34.11 -9.09 -4.00
C THR A 609 35.29 -9.84 -3.39
N PRO A 610 35.74 -10.97 -3.97
CA PRO A 610 36.95 -11.62 -3.50
C PRO A 610 38.15 -10.66 -3.56
N PRO A 611 39.05 -10.66 -2.55
CA PRO A 611 40.28 -9.89 -2.65
C PRO A 611 41.15 -10.44 -3.78
N GLU A 612 41.86 -9.56 -4.47
CA GLU A 612 42.78 -9.95 -5.54
C GLU A 612 44.22 -9.95 -5.03
N ILE A 613 44.94 -11.04 -5.30
CA ILE A 613 46.39 -11.14 -5.11
C ILE A 613 47.04 -11.10 -6.48
N ALA A 614 47.91 -10.12 -6.72
CA ALA A 614 48.65 -10.03 -7.97
C ALA A 614 49.59 -11.22 -8.17
N LEU A 615 49.98 -11.48 -9.42
CA LEU A 615 50.86 -12.58 -9.77
C LEU A 615 52.14 -12.55 -8.91
N ILE A 616 52.34 -13.63 -8.14
CA ILE A 616 53.57 -13.87 -7.40
C ILE A 616 54.54 -14.62 -8.33
N PRO A 617 55.71 -14.05 -8.68
CA PRO A 617 56.61 -14.71 -9.62
C PRO A 617 57.28 -15.93 -8.99
N ASN A 618 57.53 -16.95 -9.82
CA ASN A 618 58.33 -18.11 -9.42
C ASN A 618 59.76 -17.68 -9.11
N ILE A 619 60.32 -18.18 -8.02
CA ILE A 619 61.71 -17.96 -7.63
C ILE A 619 62.44 -19.30 -7.50
N SER A 620 63.75 -19.28 -7.76
CA SER A 620 64.65 -20.40 -7.49
C SER A 620 65.67 -19.94 -6.44
N ILE A 621 65.85 -20.74 -5.40
CA ILE A 621 66.73 -20.44 -4.27
C ILE A 621 67.73 -21.59 -4.16
N ASP A 622 68.99 -21.25 -3.88
CA ASP A 622 70.04 -22.23 -3.55
C ASP A 622 69.82 -22.73 -2.11
N GLU A 623 70.00 -24.02 -1.86
CA GLU A 623 69.74 -24.64 -0.54
C GLU A 623 70.58 -24.03 0.59
N ASP A 624 71.70 -23.40 0.24
CA ASP A 624 72.62 -22.73 1.17
C ASP A 624 72.44 -21.19 1.22
N ALA A 625 71.43 -20.61 0.56
CA ALA A 625 71.23 -19.17 0.46
C ALA A 625 69.98 -18.67 1.21
N VAL A 626 70.08 -17.47 1.81
CA VAL A 626 68.91 -16.72 2.27
C VAL A 626 68.15 -16.20 1.05
N SER A 627 66.85 -16.46 0.97
CA SER A 627 66.03 -16.05 -0.17
C SER A 627 65.96 -14.53 -0.30
N ASN A 628 65.89 -14.03 -1.54
CA ASN A 628 65.54 -12.63 -1.76
C ASN A 628 64.06 -12.42 -1.42
N SER A 629 63.74 -11.29 -0.81
CA SER A 629 62.37 -10.93 -0.50
C SER A 629 61.51 -10.87 -1.77
N LEU A 630 60.29 -11.38 -1.69
CA LEU A 630 59.33 -11.44 -2.79
C LEU A 630 58.21 -10.46 -2.54
N SER A 631 58.07 -9.46 -3.41
CA SER A 631 56.99 -8.47 -3.31
C SER A 631 55.85 -8.79 -4.26
N PHE A 632 54.63 -8.70 -3.76
CA PHE A 632 53.39 -8.78 -4.53
C PHE A 632 52.40 -7.73 -3.99
N THR A 633 51.34 -7.46 -4.74
CA THR A 633 50.28 -6.55 -4.29
C THR A 633 49.02 -7.31 -3.98
N VAL A 634 48.29 -6.82 -2.99
CA VAL A 634 46.92 -7.27 -2.68
C VAL A 634 46.00 -6.08 -2.81
N THR A 635 44.82 -6.27 -3.39
CA THR A 635 43.74 -5.28 -3.47
C THR A 635 42.46 -5.85 -2.90
N ASP A 636 41.73 -5.02 -2.17
CA ASP A 636 40.37 -5.33 -1.74
C ASP A 636 39.47 -4.10 -1.92
N ILE A 637 38.51 -4.22 -2.84
CA ILE A 637 37.53 -3.17 -3.13
C ILE A 637 36.59 -2.96 -1.93
N ASN A 638 36.42 -3.96 -1.07
CA ASN A 638 35.56 -3.88 0.11
C ASN A 638 36.22 -3.18 1.32
N GLU A 639 37.49 -2.78 1.18
CA GLU A 639 38.29 -2.08 2.20
C GLU A 639 38.33 -2.83 3.55
N GLN A 640 38.34 -4.17 3.54
CA GLN A 640 38.39 -4.99 4.75
C GLN A 640 39.82 -5.41 5.12
N PRO A 641 40.09 -5.68 6.41
CA PRO A 641 41.32 -6.35 6.81
C PRO A 641 41.37 -7.77 6.24
N LEU A 642 42.43 -8.08 5.50
CA LEU A 642 42.64 -9.39 4.89
C LEU A 642 43.59 -10.23 5.73
N THR A 643 43.24 -11.48 6.01
CA THR A 643 44.17 -12.42 6.66
C THR A 643 44.94 -13.21 5.61
N ILE A 644 46.26 -13.11 5.61
CA ILE A 644 47.14 -13.95 4.80
C ILE A 644 47.50 -15.19 5.59
N THR A 645 47.15 -16.35 5.04
CA THR A 645 47.61 -17.66 5.51
C THR A 645 48.50 -18.29 4.44
N TYR A 646 49.39 -19.19 4.87
CA TYR A 646 50.32 -19.88 3.98
C TYR A 646 50.52 -21.31 4.47
N ASN A 647 50.86 -22.20 3.55
CA ASN A 647 51.18 -23.59 3.85
C ASN A 647 52.31 -24.06 2.94
N SER A 648 53.22 -24.86 3.50
CA SER A 648 54.25 -25.53 2.72
C SER A 648 53.84 -26.98 2.48
N SER A 649 53.85 -27.42 1.22
CA SER A 649 53.62 -28.83 0.88
C SER A 649 54.74 -29.74 1.39
N ASP A 650 55.91 -29.18 1.66
CA ASP A 650 57.05 -29.89 2.24
C ASP A 650 57.73 -29.03 3.30
N ILE A 651 57.35 -29.27 4.55
CA ILE A 651 57.88 -28.54 5.73
C ILE A 651 59.37 -28.82 5.98
N SER A 652 59.95 -29.84 5.33
CA SER A 652 61.39 -30.12 5.44
C SER A 652 62.22 -29.21 4.54
N LEU A 653 61.63 -28.65 3.48
CA LEU A 653 62.27 -27.70 2.56
C LEU A 653 62.03 -26.25 2.95
N ILE A 654 60.80 -25.92 3.35
CA ILE A 654 60.44 -24.56 3.80
C ILE A 654 59.67 -24.70 5.11
N SER A 655 60.31 -24.29 6.21
CA SER A 655 59.68 -24.28 7.53
C SER A 655 58.58 -23.21 7.58
N PRO A 656 57.37 -23.50 8.09
CA PRO A 656 56.35 -22.47 8.28
C PRO A 656 56.81 -21.35 9.22
N THR A 657 57.74 -21.62 10.14
CA THR A 657 58.26 -20.62 11.09
C THR A 657 59.31 -19.67 10.49
N SER A 658 59.80 -19.94 9.28
CA SER A 658 60.78 -19.10 8.58
C SER A 658 60.16 -18.16 7.55
N ILE A 659 58.82 -18.15 7.41
CA ILE A 659 58.09 -17.28 6.49
C ILE A 659 57.61 -16.06 7.26
N THR A 660 58.01 -14.87 6.82
CA THR A 660 57.54 -13.62 7.41
C THR A 660 56.96 -12.68 6.36
N PHE A 661 55.83 -12.05 6.66
CA PHE A 661 55.27 -11.00 5.79
C PHE A 661 55.50 -9.63 6.42
N ALA A 662 55.90 -8.68 5.59
CA ALA A 662 56.14 -7.30 5.97
C ALA A 662 55.57 -6.33 4.93
N GLY A 663 55.26 -5.12 5.37
CA GLY A 663 54.74 -4.05 4.53
C GLY A 663 54.13 -2.96 5.39
N THR A 664 53.95 -1.76 4.84
CA THR A 664 53.39 -0.62 5.59
C THR A 664 51.93 -0.82 6.00
N GLN A 665 51.25 -1.81 5.42
CA GLN A 665 49.86 -2.17 5.69
C GLN A 665 49.73 -3.60 6.23
N VAL A 666 50.84 -4.25 6.59
CA VAL A 666 50.86 -5.61 7.15
C VAL A 666 51.08 -5.51 8.67
N SER A 667 50.19 -6.12 9.44
CA SER A 667 50.32 -6.30 10.89
C SER A 667 50.32 -7.78 11.24
N THR A 668 50.90 -8.17 12.38
CA THR A 668 50.85 -9.55 12.87
C THR A 668 50.58 -9.58 14.37
N ASP A 669 49.83 -10.59 14.81
CA ASP A 669 49.61 -10.90 16.23
C ASP A 669 50.48 -12.08 16.73
N GLY A 670 51.38 -12.57 15.87
CA GLY A 670 52.24 -13.75 16.13
C GLY A 670 51.64 -15.08 15.68
N THR A 671 50.38 -15.13 15.25
CA THR A 671 49.72 -16.33 14.72
C THR A 671 49.15 -16.15 13.31
N ALA A 672 48.85 -14.92 12.92
CA ALA A 672 48.41 -14.56 11.57
C ALA A 672 49.04 -13.25 11.10
N TYR A 673 49.03 -13.02 9.78
CA TYR A 673 49.37 -11.74 9.17
C TYR A 673 48.09 -11.11 8.61
N THR A 674 47.80 -9.89 9.03
CA THR A 674 46.65 -9.12 8.56
C THR A 674 47.14 -7.99 7.66
N VAL A 675 46.53 -7.83 6.49
CA VAL A 675 46.82 -6.76 5.53
C VAL A 675 45.60 -5.85 5.43
N THR A 676 45.77 -4.57 5.75
CA THR A 676 44.73 -3.56 5.55
C THR A 676 44.73 -3.13 4.08
N ALA A 677 44.16 -3.96 3.21
CA ALA A 677 44.08 -3.66 1.78
C ALA A 677 42.96 -2.64 1.48
N THR A 678 43.15 -1.88 0.40
CA THR A 678 42.15 -0.93 -0.09
C THR A 678 41.89 -1.18 -1.57
N ALA A 679 41.02 -0.38 -2.20
CA ALA A 679 40.87 -0.37 -3.65
C ALA A 679 42.16 0.03 -4.40
N VAL A 680 43.17 0.54 -3.71
CA VAL A 680 44.52 0.82 -4.24
C VAL A 680 45.46 -0.34 -3.88
N PRO A 681 46.31 -0.82 -4.82
CA PRO A 681 47.26 -1.90 -4.56
C PRO A 681 48.16 -1.68 -3.35
N SER A 682 48.10 -2.62 -2.41
CA SER A 682 48.88 -2.65 -1.18
C SER A 682 50.09 -3.58 -1.34
N ASN A 683 51.30 -3.06 -1.16
CA ASN A 683 52.51 -3.87 -1.24
C ASN A 683 52.66 -4.78 -0.02
N VAL A 684 52.81 -6.08 -0.29
CA VAL A 684 53.16 -7.10 0.69
C VAL A 684 54.48 -7.73 0.26
N THR A 685 55.41 -7.83 1.20
CA THR A 685 56.72 -8.44 0.98
C THR A 685 56.84 -9.69 1.84
N LEU A 686 57.05 -10.83 1.20
CA LEU A 686 57.46 -12.07 1.83
C LEU A 686 58.99 -12.03 2.03
N ILE A 687 59.45 -12.27 3.25
CA ILE A 687 60.85 -12.26 3.69
C ILE A 687 61.22 -13.62 4.24
#